data_AF-A0AA44XZY4-F1
#
_entry.id   AF-A0AA44XZY4-F1
#
_cell.length_a   1.000
_cell.length_b   1.000
_cell.length_c   1.000
_cell.angle_alpha   90.00
_cell.angle_beta   90.00
_cell.angle_gamma   90.00
#
_symmetry.space_group_name_H-M   'P 1'
#
loop_
_entity.id
_entity.type
_entity.pdbx_description
1 polymer ?
#
loop_
_entity_poly.entity_id
_entity_poly.type
_entity_poly.pdbx_seq_one_letter_code
_entity_poly.pdbx_strand_id
1 'polypeptide(L)'
;MRRAEESQLKSSAPDQIVLLAPLSGPIVALADVPDPVFAGGMFGDGIGIDPLAGRLVAPCAGVVSHLARTGHAVTITTPQGAQVLLHIGIDTVELNGQGFTARVEDGAHVAPGDLLIEFDQDVVARSAHSLVSVIAIANSDAFDVVERASGFATAGETPLLTLRANGAAAGQATQAAHATATATSAHEVRRQIVLTQPGGLHARPAARARESVRGFDATVDVQFDGRHASIASVVGLLGLGAGEGATVELIGRGAHAQQAVDAVARELLREAHGEVEETPARLRSPAPPTLRHDDGAARAGAPLDPNTLAGVCAAPGIAVGTLVRLDDADIVPPEPASGTPASESRRLDQALKAVDAELGETVRNASARGAVGEAGIFAVHRVLLEDPTLVDAARDQISLGKSAGFAWRATIRAQIDTLSRLDDALLAESAADLRDIEKRVLRALGHTSGATRALPDEAVLAAEEFTPSDLSSLDRERVTALVMARGGATSHAAIIARQLGIPALVAVGDALYAIPDGTQVVVDASAGRLEHAPSAVDVERARHERERLDGVREANRQHAREAAATADGRAIEVAANIATLDDANTALDNGADSIGLLRTELMFIHRQTAPSVVEHRQSYQSIVDALQGRTVIIRTLDVGADKEVDYLTL
;
A
#
# COMPACT_ATOMS: atom_id res chain seq x y z
N MET A 1 -42.78 0.39 53.16
CA MET A 1 -42.65 1.15 51.90
C MET A 1 -41.31 0.95 51.21
N ARG A 2 -40.16 0.88 51.91
CA ARG A 2 -38.83 0.61 51.28
C ARG A 2 -38.54 -0.77 50.68
N ARG A 3 -39.45 -1.74 50.76
CA ARG A 3 -39.28 -3.09 50.14
C ARG A 3 -40.13 -3.33 48.90
N ALA A 4 -40.99 -2.37 48.54
CA ALA A 4 -41.86 -2.50 47.37
C ALA A 4 -41.23 -1.92 46.09
N GLU A 5 -40.27 -0.99 46.22
CA GLU A 5 -39.56 -0.39 45.08
C GLU A 5 -38.36 -1.23 44.59
N GLU A 6 -37.71 -2.02 45.47
CA GLU A 6 -36.65 -2.95 45.06
C GLU A 6 -37.15 -4.18 44.27
N SER A 7 -38.47 -4.43 44.27
CA SER A 7 -39.05 -5.62 43.62
C SER A 7 -39.49 -5.40 42.17
N GLN A 8 -39.38 -4.19 41.62
CA GLN A 8 -39.74 -3.91 40.22
C GLN A 8 -38.55 -3.97 39.24
N LEU A 9 -37.31 -4.09 39.72
CA LEU A 9 -36.10 -4.25 38.89
C LEU A 9 -35.74 -5.71 38.55
N LYS A 10 -36.58 -6.69 38.91
CA LYS A 10 -36.36 -8.13 38.63
C LYS A 10 -37.46 -8.75 37.80
N SER A 11 -37.78 -8.11 36.67
CA SER A 11 -38.56 -8.72 35.59
C SER A 11 -38.14 -8.13 34.24
N SER A 12 -36.84 -8.16 33.91
CA SER A 12 -36.42 -7.97 32.52
C SER A 12 -36.81 -9.23 31.74
N ALA A 13 -37.64 -9.05 30.72
CA ALA A 13 -37.87 -10.10 29.73
C ALA A 13 -36.52 -10.60 29.17
N PRO A 14 -36.38 -11.90 28.82
CA PRO A 14 -35.08 -12.53 28.52
C PRO A 14 -34.29 -11.97 27.32
N ASP A 15 -34.82 -10.97 26.58
CA ASP A 15 -34.24 -10.40 25.35
C ASP A 15 -33.92 -8.89 25.43
N GLN A 16 -33.79 -8.33 26.64
CA GLN A 16 -33.53 -6.89 26.82
C GLN A 16 -32.17 -6.59 27.47
N ILE A 17 -31.46 -5.60 26.94
CA ILE A 17 -30.18 -5.11 27.46
C ILE A 17 -30.40 -3.72 28.05
N VAL A 18 -30.02 -3.51 29.30
CA VAL A 18 -30.10 -2.20 29.96
C VAL A 18 -28.71 -1.58 29.96
N LEU A 19 -28.60 -0.37 29.41
CA LEU A 19 -27.39 0.46 29.45
C LEU A 19 -27.53 1.49 30.56
N LEU A 20 -26.57 1.52 31.48
CA LEU A 20 -26.48 2.56 32.50
C LEU A 20 -25.88 3.84 31.91
N ALA A 21 -26.13 4.98 32.54
CA ALA A 21 -25.57 6.24 32.08
C ALA A 21 -24.04 6.21 32.22
N PRO A 22 -23.27 6.54 31.16
CA PRO A 22 -21.81 6.57 31.22
C PRO A 22 -21.27 7.91 31.76
N LEU A 23 -22.14 8.91 31.92
CA LEU A 23 -21.82 10.27 32.38
C LEU A 23 -22.91 10.75 33.35
N SER A 24 -22.53 11.66 34.25
CA SER A 24 -23.47 12.37 35.13
C SER A 24 -23.81 13.72 34.54
N GLY A 25 -25.10 14.06 34.43
CA GLY A 25 -25.55 15.34 33.91
C GLY A 25 -26.96 15.32 33.31
N PRO A 26 -27.46 16.47 32.84
CA PRO A 26 -28.75 16.54 32.16
C PRO A 26 -28.74 15.73 30.84
N ILE A 27 -29.80 14.97 30.64
CA ILE A 27 -30.04 14.14 29.47
C ILE A 27 -30.61 15.02 28.35
N VAL A 28 -30.01 14.91 27.17
CA VAL A 28 -30.40 15.62 25.95
C VAL A 28 -30.99 14.61 24.97
N ALA A 29 -32.18 14.88 24.44
CA ALA A 29 -32.74 14.02 23.40
C ALA A 29 -31.83 14.05 22.17
N LEU A 30 -31.66 12.92 21.47
CA LEU A 30 -30.73 12.86 20.34
C LEU A 30 -31.00 13.95 19.29
N ALA A 31 -32.27 14.23 18.98
CA ALA A 31 -32.67 15.27 18.04
C ALA A 31 -32.31 16.71 18.46
N ASP A 32 -32.04 16.93 19.76
CA ASP A 32 -31.67 18.22 20.34
C ASP A 32 -30.15 18.34 20.57
N VAL A 33 -29.36 17.31 20.22
CA VAL A 33 -27.90 17.39 20.24
C VAL A 33 -27.46 18.45 19.21
N PRO A 34 -26.57 19.40 19.58
CA PRO A 34 -26.15 20.51 18.71
C PRO A 34 -25.12 20.05 17.67
N ASP A 35 -25.46 18.98 16.95
CA ASP A 35 -24.71 18.43 15.84
C ASP A 35 -25.69 17.71 14.89
N PRO A 36 -25.79 18.13 13.62
CA PRO A 36 -26.77 17.56 12.69
C PRO A 36 -26.47 16.11 12.31
N VAL A 37 -25.24 15.62 12.50
CA VAL A 37 -24.85 14.26 12.18
C VAL A 37 -25.38 13.28 13.24
N PHE A 38 -25.16 13.59 14.51
CA PHE A 38 -25.71 12.83 15.63
C PHE A 38 -27.22 13.02 15.76
N ALA A 39 -27.74 14.25 15.65
CA ALA A 39 -29.17 14.52 15.71
C ALA A 39 -29.96 13.86 14.57
N GLY A 40 -29.32 13.66 13.41
CA GLY A 40 -29.87 12.92 12.27
C GLY A 40 -29.84 11.39 12.43
N GLY A 41 -29.26 10.86 13.50
CA GLY A 41 -29.16 9.41 13.75
C GLY A 41 -28.16 8.67 12.85
N MET A 42 -27.17 9.36 12.27
CA MET A 42 -26.21 8.76 11.33
C MET A 42 -25.37 7.63 11.98
N PHE A 43 -25.06 7.75 13.26
CA PHE A 43 -24.33 6.75 14.06
C PHE A 43 -25.25 5.78 14.80
N GLY A 44 -26.52 5.73 14.39
CA GLY A 44 -27.55 4.93 15.01
C GLY A 44 -28.41 5.72 16.00
N ASP A 45 -29.41 5.03 16.53
CA ASP A 45 -30.31 5.55 17.56
C ASP A 45 -29.59 5.68 18.90
N GLY A 46 -29.99 6.63 19.73
CA GLY A 46 -29.20 7.02 20.90
C GLY A 46 -29.78 8.15 21.73
N ILE A 47 -28.91 8.75 22.54
CA ILE A 47 -29.23 9.84 23.46
C ILE A 47 -27.97 10.64 23.82
N GLY A 48 -28.12 11.93 24.15
CA GLY A 48 -27.04 12.78 24.63
C GLY A 48 -27.05 12.97 26.15
N ILE A 49 -25.89 13.26 26.73
CA ILE A 49 -25.74 13.74 28.11
C ILE A 49 -24.78 14.93 28.08
N ASP A 50 -25.16 16.03 28.72
CA ASP A 50 -24.25 17.15 28.96
C ASP A 50 -23.48 16.90 30.28
N PRO A 51 -22.19 16.56 30.23
CA PRO A 51 -21.47 16.05 31.40
C PRO A 51 -21.19 17.15 32.43
N LEU A 52 -21.38 16.81 33.71
CA LEU A 52 -20.98 17.64 34.86
C LEU A 52 -19.69 17.16 35.55
N ALA A 53 -19.10 16.08 35.04
CA ALA A 53 -17.82 15.57 35.49
C ALA A 53 -17.02 14.99 34.32
N GLY A 54 -15.70 15.16 34.36
CA GLY A 54 -14.73 14.68 33.38
C GLY A 54 -14.43 13.18 33.44
N ARG A 55 -15.44 12.33 33.67
CA ARG A 55 -15.26 10.89 33.88
C ARG A 55 -16.29 10.10 33.09
N LEU A 56 -15.85 9.44 32.02
CA LEU A 56 -16.66 8.51 31.24
C LEU A 56 -16.50 7.10 31.81
N VAL A 57 -17.61 6.46 32.17
CA VAL A 57 -17.63 5.09 32.69
C VAL A 57 -18.35 4.12 31.74
N ALA A 58 -18.09 2.83 31.88
CA ALA A 58 -18.72 1.80 31.09
C ALA A 58 -20.23 1.70 31.38
N PRO A 59 -21.11 1.80 30.38
CA PRO A 59 -22.56 1.72 30.55
C PRO A 59 -23.05 0.28 30.76
N CYS A 60 -22.24 -0.71 30.39
CA CYS A 60 -22.57 -2.13 30.41
C CYS A 60 -21.30 -2.99 30.49
N ALA A 61 -21.47 -4.29 30.76
CA ALA A 61 -20.39 -5.25 30.59
C ALA A 61 -20.12 -5.48 29.10
N GLY A 62 -18.86 -5.57 28.70
CA GLY A 62 -18.49 -5.83 27.30
C GLY A 62 -17.00 -5.76 27.04
N VAL A 63 -16.64 -5.80 25.77
CA VAL A 63 -15.26 -5.64 25.28
C VAL A 63 -15.14 -4.28 24.60
N VAL A 64 -14.10 -3.52 24.91
CA VAL A 64 -13.72 -2.31 24.17
C VAL A 64 -13.32 -2.74 22.76
N SER A 65 -14.18 -2.49 21.78
CA SER A 65 -13.97 -2.92 20.39
C SER A 65 -13.27 -1.88 19.55
N HIS A 66 -13.34 -0.61 19.96
CA HIS A 66 -12.60 0.47 19.34
C HIS A 66 -12.41 1.63 20.30
N LEU A 67 -11.18 2.06 20.52
CA LEU A 67 -10.81 3.28 21.21
C LEU A 67 -10.20 4.24 20.19
N ALA A 68 -10.82 5.42 20.04
CA ALA A 68 -10.31 6.40 19.09
C ALA A 68 -8.88 6.82 19.49
N ARG A 69 -7.98 6.97 18.50
CA ARG A 69 -6.56 7.33 18.73
C ARG A 69 -6.39 8.60 19.58
N THR A 70 -7.30 9.55 19.42
CA THR A 70 -7.31 10.82 20.17
C THR A 70 -8.08 10.73 21.50
N GLY A 71 -8.55 9.55 21.90
CA GLY A 71 -9.17 9.30 23.20
C GLY A 71 -10.53 9.99 23.44
N HIS A 72 -11.13 10.60 22.41
CA HIS A 72 -12.40 11.32 22.51
C HIS A 72 -13.63 10.41 22.42
N ALA A 73 -13.48 9.18 21.90
CA ALA A 73 -14.57 8.24 21.72
C ALA A 73 -14.12 6.80 21.98
N VAL A 74 -15.07 5.97 22.41
CA VAL A 74 -14.86 4.55 22.66
C VAL A 74 -16.13 3.76 22.31
N THR A 75 -15.97 2.61 21.67
CA THR A 75 -17.05 1.68 21.33
C THR A 75 -16.93 0.43 22.19
N ILE A 76 -18.03 0.01 22.80
CA ILE A 76 -18.12 -1.23 23.58
C ILE A 76 -19.06 -2.19 22.88
N THR A 77 -18.60 -3.41 22.66
CA THR A 77 -19.43 -4.52 22.18
C THR A 77 -19.91 -5.36 23.35
N THR A 78 -21.22 -5.48 23.52
CA THR A 78 -21.81 -6.31 24.60
C THR A 78 -21.68 -7.80 24.27
N PRO A 79 -21.80 -8.71 25.26
CA PRO A 79 -21.83 -10.16 25.01
C PRO A 79 -22.92 -10.60 24.03
N GLN A 80 -24.02 -9.85 23.97
CA GLN A 80 -25.14 -10.07 23.06
C GLN A 80 -24.90 -9.45 21.67
N GLY A 81 -23.80 -8.73 21.45
CA GLY A 81 -23.40 -8.16 20.16
C GLY A 81 -23.89 -6.75 19.87
N ALA A 82 -24.47 -6.04 20.84
CA ALA A 82 -24.80 -4.62 20.66
C ALA A 82 -23.52 -3.77 20.69
N GLN A 83 -23.37 -2.85 19.73
CA GLN A 83 -22.22 -1.93 19.65
C GLN A 83 -22.63 -0.56 20.17
N VAL A 84 -22.09 -0.18 21.33
CA VAL A 84 -22.40 1.06 22.03
C VAL A 84 -21.25 2.05 21.81
N LEU A 85 -21.49 3.06 20.98
CA LEU A 85 -20.57 4.17 20.75
C LEU A 85 -20.76 5.22 21.85
N LEU A 86 -19.66 5.59 22.51
CA LEU A 86 -19.58 6.65 23.51
C LEU A 86 -18.67 7.75 22.96
N HIS A 87 -19.26 8.88 22.57
CA HIS A 87 -18.54 10.01 22.00
C HIS A 87 -18.57 11.20 22.97
N ILE A 88 -17.40 11.67 23.43
CA ILE A 88 -17.30 12.76 24.39
C ILE A 88 -17.29 14.10 23.64
N GLY A 89 -18.31 14.94 23.86
CA GLY A 89 -18.46 16.23 23.18
C GLY A 89 -18.67 16.15 21.66
N ILE A 90 -18.83 17.30 21.01
CA ILE A 90 -18.98 17.47 19.56
C ILE A 90 -17.70 18.13 19.00
N ASP A 91 -17.20 17.63 17.86
CA ASP A 91 -15.95 18.07 17.21
C ASP A 91 -14.68 17.90 18.05
N THR A 92 -14.72 17.03 19.05
CA THR A 92 -13.59 16.77 19.96
C THR A 92 -12.44 15.99 19.33
N VAL A 93 -12.64 15.44 18.13
CA VAL A 93 -11.56 14.84 17.33
C VAL A 93 -10.47 15.88 17.02
N GLU A 94 -10.86 17.14 16.78
CA GLU A 94 -9.94 18.24 16.42
C GLU A 94 -8.95 18.60 17.53
N LEU A 95 -9.25 18.20 18.77
CA LEU A 95 -8.36 18.38 19.92
C LEU A 95 -7.10 17.51 19.84
N ASN A 96 -7.01 16.56 18.91
CA ASN A 96 -5.82 15.73 18.68
C ASN A 96 -5.30 15.05 19.97
N GLY A 97 -6.21 14.62 20.85
CA GLY A 97 -5.88 13.97 22.12
C GLY A 97 -5.69 14.90 23.31
N GLN A 98 -5.70 16.21 23.10
CA GLN A 98 -5.59 17.17 24.20
C GLN A 98 -6.83 17.15 25.09
N GLY A 99 -6.63 16.93 26.38
CA GLY A 99 -7.69 16.90 27.37
C GLY A 99 -8.35 15.54 27.56
N PHE A 100 -7.86 14.47 26.93
CA PHE A 100 -8.34 13.10 27.12
C PHE A 100 -7.25 12.20 27.69
N THR A 101 -7.61 11.30 28.60
CA THR A 101 -6.73 10.27 29.17
C THR A 101 -7.49 8.95 29.20
N ALA A 102 -7.20 8.08 28.25
CA ALA A 102 -7.76 6.73 28.23
C ALA A 102 -7.23 5.91 29.42
N ARG A 103 -8.12 5.14 30.04
CA ARG A 103 -7.83 4.22 31.15
C ARG A 103 -8.02 2.75 30.74
N VAL A 104 -8.38 2.53 29.49
CA VAL A 104 -8.60 1.24 28.84
C VAL A 104 -7.89 1.21 27.50
N GLU A 105 -7.72 0.02 26.93
CA GLU A 105 -7.12 -0.23 25.62
C GLU A 105 -8.09 -1.08 24.78
N ASP A 106 -7.88 -1.14 23.46
CA ASP A 106 -8.64 -2.03 22.59
C ASP A 106 -8.53 -3.50 23.05
N GLY A 107 -9.67 -4.17 23.07
CA GLY A 107 -9.80 -5.54 23.58
C GLY A 107 -9.97 -5.64 25.10
N ALA A 108 -9.92 -4.54 25.87
CA ALA A 108 -10.13 -4.61 27.31
C ALA A 108 -11.57 -5.05 27.66
N HIS A 109 -11.70 -5.96 28.63
CA HIS A 109 -12.99 -6.31 29.23
C HIS A 109 -13.36 -5.29 30.30
N VAL A 110 -14.59 -4.80 30.26
CA VAL A 110 -15.09 -3.79 31.20
C VAL A 110 -16.39 -4.26 31.85
N ALA A 111 -16.59 -3.91 33.11
CA ALA A 111 -17.82 -4.07 33.85
C ALA A 111 -18.57 -2.72 33.96
N PRO A 112 -19.90 -2.71 34.16
CA PRO A 112 -20.66 -1.48 34.31
C PRO A 112 -20.08 -0.61 35.44
N GLY A 113 -19.81 0.66 35.15
CA GLY A 113 -19.23 1.62 36.08
C GLY A 113 -17.69 1.70 36.06
N ASP A 114 -16.99 0.82 35.34
CA ASP A 114 -15.54 0.91 35.18
C ASP A 114 -15.16 2.20 34.44
N LEU A 115 -14.07 2.84 34.87
CA LEU A 115 -13.60 4.08 34.28
C LEU A 115 -12.94 3.83 32.92
N LEU A 116 -13.47 4.45 31.87
CA LEU A 116 -12.98 4.31 30.50
C LEU A 116 -12.02 5.44 30.13
N ILE A 117 -12.48 6.69 30.26
CA ILE A 117 -11.75 7.88 29.84
C ILE A 117 -11.94 8.96 30.92
N GLU A 118 -10.83 9.56 31.35
CA GLU A 118 -10.87 10.84 32.06
C GLU A 118 -10.66 11.97 31.06
N PHE A 119 -11.43 13.04 31.18
CA PHE A 119 -11.30 14.20 30.30
C PHE A 119 -11.38 15.51 31.07
N ASP A 120 -10.60 16.50 30.65
CA ASP A 120 -10.60 17.84 31.25
C ASP A 120 -11.74 18.66 30.62
N GLN A 121 -12.83 18.82 31.38
CA GLN A 121 -14.02 19.52 30.90
C GLN A 121 -13.74 20.97 30.51
N ASP A 122 -12.81 21.65 31.18
CA ASP A 122 -12.49 23.04 30.87
C ASP A 122 -11.72 23.15 29.55
N VAL A 123 -10.81 22.21 29.28
CA VAL A 123 -10.08 22.14 28.00
C VAL A 123 -11.04 21.83 26.85
N VAL A 124 -11.92 20.84 27.05
CA VAL A 124 -12.88 20.42 26.03
C VAL A 124 -13.93 21.53 25.79
N ALA A 125 -14.51 22.12 26.84
CA ALA A 125 -15.53 23.18 26.70
C ALA A 125 -15.04 24.44 25.98
N ARG A 126 -13.76 24.79 26.12
CA ARG A 126 -13.18 25.98 25.48
C ARG A 126 -12.89 25.78 23.99
N SER A 127 -12.80 24.54 23.54
CA SER A 127 -12.19 24.19 22.26
C SER A 127 -13.11 23.37 21.36
N ALA A 128 -14.06 22.63 21.95
CA ALA A 128 -15.06 21.84 21.25
C ALA A 128 -16.34 22.66 21.01
N HIS A 129 -17.12 22.29 20.01
CA HIS A 129 -18.39 22.96 19.69
C HIS A 129 -19.42 22.81 20.82
N SER A 130 -19.42 21.64 21.49
CA SER A 130 -20.30 21.34 22.61
C SER A 130 -19.71 20.24 23.49
N LEU A 131 -19.99 20.27 24.80
CA LEU A 131 -19.67 19.17 25.72
C LEU A 131 -20.70 18.04 25.69
N VAL A 132 -21.87 18.26 25.07
CA VAL A 132 -22.92 17.25 24.94
C VAL A 132 -22.31 16.01 24.31
N SER A 133 -22.27 14.94 25.09
CA SER A 133 -21.64 13.68 24.75
C SER A 133 -22.71 12.68 24.33
N VAL A 134 -22.45 11.94 23.27
CA VAL A 134 -23.44 11.11 22.59
C VAL A 134 -23.22 9.63 22.91
N ILE A 135 -24.31 8.96 23.26
CA ILE A 135 -24.38 7.51 23.45
C ILE A 135 -25.26 6.98 22.31
N ALA A 136 -24.67 6.25 21.36
CA ALA A 136 -25.37 5.76 20.17
C ALA A 136 -25.18 4.24 19.97
N ILE A 137 -26.16 3.60 19.36
CA ILE A 137 -26.14 2.17 19.03
C ILE A 137 -25.72 2.00 17.58
N ALA A 138 -24.44 1.74 17.35
CA ALA A 138 -23.82 1.75 16.03
C ALA A 138 -24.40 0.70 15.06
N ASN A 139 -24.97 -0.38 15.60
CA ASN A 139 -25.67 -1.42 14.84
C ASN A 139 -27.18 -1.43 15.11
N SER A 140 -27.83 -0.29 14.85
CA SER A 140 -29.29 -0.09 15.03
C SER A 140 -30.16 -0.97 14.12
N ASP A 141 -29.58 -1.70 13.16
CA ASP A 141 -30.26 -2.72 12.37
C ASP A 141 -30.48 -4.04 13.14
N ALA A 142 -29.63 -4.32 14.14
CA ALA A 142 -29.69 -5.50 14.98
C ALA A 142 -30.32 -5.27 16.36
N PHE A 143 -30.33 -4.02 16.85
CA PHE A 143 -30.86 -3.64 18.16
C PHE A 143 -31.69 -2.36 18.12
N ASP A 144 -32.92 -2.43 18.65
CA ASP A 144 -33.80 -1.27 18.78
C ASP A 144 -33.73 -0.68 20.20
N VAL A 145 -33.74 0.65 20.30
CA VAL A 145 -33.93 1.36 21.57
C VAL A 145 -35.42 1.40 21.91
N VAL A 146 -35.84 0.65 22.94
CA VAL A 146 -37.26 0.53 23.33
C VAL A 146 -37.65 1.42 24.50
N GLU A 147 -36.70 1.83 25.34
CA GLU A 147 -36.91 2.80 26.40
C GLU A 147 -35.74 3.76 26.50
N ARG A 148 -36.04 5.01 26.87
CA ARG A 148 -35.05 6.09 27.05
C ARG A 148 -35.34 6.83 28.35
N ALA A 149 -34.31 7.10 29.12
CA ALA A 149 -34.41 7.99 30.27
C ALA A 149 -34.55 9.46 29.84
N SER A 150 -35.00 10.30 30.76
CA SER A 150 -35.10 11.75 30.58
C SER A 150 -34.80 12.46 31.91
N GLY A 151 -34.52 13.76 31.86
CA GLY A 151 -34.18 14.53 33.05
C GLY A 151 -32.68 14.47 33.34
N PHE A 152 -32.29 13.90 34.48
CA PHE A 152 -30.91 13.92 34.95
C PHE A 152 -30.38 12.49 35.13
N ALA A 153 -29.15 12.25 34.66
CA ALA A 153 -28.46 10.98 34.79
C ALA A 153 -27.33 11.05 35.82
N THR A 154 -27.14 9.95 36.55
CA THR A 154 -25.95 9.68 37.37
C THR A 154 -25.15 8.53 36.75
N ALA A 155 -23.87 8.79 36.48
CA ALA A 155 -22.94 7.83 35.88
C ALA A 155 -22.91 6.51 36.67
N GLY A 156 -23.03 5.37 35.98
CA GLY A 156 -22.98 4.03 36.55
C GLY A 156 -24.21 3.63 37.38
N GLU A 157 -25.21 4.51 37.54
CA GLU A 157 -26.38 4.24 38.39
C GLU A 157 -27.71 4.33 37.61
N THR A 158 -27.88 5.38 36.79
CA THR A 158 -29.17 5.62 36.11
C THR A 158 -29.32 4.71 34.90
N PRO A 159 -30.39 3.90 34.79
CA PRO A 159 -30.71 3.18 33.56
C PRO A 159 -31.03 4.19 32.45
N LEU A 160 -30.18 4.27 31.43
CA LEU A 160 -30.23 5.28 30.38
C LEU A 160 -31.04 4.82 29.15
N LEU A 161 -30.72 3.63 28.64
CA LEU A 161 -31.37 3.03 27.46
C LEU A 161 -31.71 1.57 27.74
N THR A 162 -32.88 1.13 27.28
CA THR A 162 -33.22 -0.30 27.20
C THR A 162 -33.24 -0.71 25.73
N LEU A 163 -32.43 -1.70 25.36
CA LEU A 163 -32.32 -2.23 24.00
C LEU A 163 -33.09 -3.55 23.88
N ARG A 164 -33.61 -3.82 22.68
CA ARG A 164 -34.21 -5.11 22.31
C ARG A 164 -33.54 -5.66 21.06
N ALA A 165 -33.22 -6.95 21.09
CA ALA A 165 -32.61 -7.65 19.96
C ALA A 165 -33.61 -7.92 18.83
N ASN A 166 -33.20 -7.67 17.58
CA ASN A 166 -34.00 -7.95 16.37
C ASN A 166 -33.59 -9.28 15.71
N GLY A 167 -34.19 -10.38 16.20
CA GLY A 167 -34.23 -11.69 15.52
C GLY A 167 -32.90 -12.17 14.90
N ALA A 168 -32.93 -12.48 13.60
CA ALA A 168 -31.81 -13.11 12.89
C ALA A 168 -30.52 -12.26 12.83
N ALA A 169 -30.64 -10.92 12.80
CA ALA A 169 -29.49 -10.01 12.78
C ALA A 169 -28.75 -10.01 14.12
N ALA A 170 -29.48 -10.03 15.23
CA ALA A 170 -28.90 -10.15 16.56
C ALA A 170 -28.19 -11.50 16.78
N GLY A 171 -28.70 -12.59 16.19
CA GLY A 171 -28.05 -13.90 16.23
C GLY A 171 -26.68 -13.94 15.54
N GLN A 172 -26.54 -13.24 14.41
CA GLN A 172 -25.25 -13.09 13.72
C GLN A 172 -24.30 -12.17 14.49
N ALA A 173 -24.80 -11.05 15.04
CA ALA A 173 -24.01 -10.15 15.88
C ALA A 173 -23.50 -10.83 17.15
N THR A 174 -24.29 -11.70 17.77
CA THR A 174 -23.89 -12.49 18.96
C THR A 174 -22.78 -13.47 18.61
N GLN A 175 -22.87 -14.16 17.48
CA GLN A 175 -21.82 -15.10 17.02
C GLN A 175 -20.50 -14.36 16.72
N ALA A 176 -20.57 -13.20 16.08
CA ALA A 176 -19.40 -12.36 15.84
C ALA A 176 -18.77 -11.87 17.15
N ALA A 177 -19.59 -11.37 18.10
CA ALA A 177 -19.11 -10.89 19.39
C ALA A 177 -18.53 -12.00 20.27
N HIS A 178 -19.10 -13.21 20.24
CA HIS A 178 -18.55 -14.37 20.96
C HIS A 178 -17.20 -14.81 20.38
N ALA A 179 -17.00 -14.75 19.06
CA ALA A 179 -15.71 -15.00 18.45
C ALA A 179 -14.65 -13.99 18.92
N THR A 180 -15.02 -12.72 19.11
CA THR A 180 -14.12 -11.67 19.62
C THR A 180 -13.84 -11.78 21.12
N ALA A 181 -14.82 -12.20 21.93
CA ALA A 181 -14.71 -12.27 23.39
C ALA A 181 -13.88 -13.46 23.90
N THR A 182 -13.80 -14.57 23.14
CA THR A 182 -12.94 -15.71 23.47
C THR A 182 -11.44 -15.46 23.24
N ALA A 183 -11.06 -14.36 22.58
CA ALA A 183 -9.67 -14.07 22.24
C ALA A 183 -8.84 -13.40 23.37
N THR A 184 -9.46 -12.98 24.48
CA THR A 184 -8.87 -11.98 25.40
C THR A 184 -8.45 -12.46 26.79
N SER A 185 -8.41 -13.78 27.05
CA SER A 185 -7.70 -14.30 28.22
C SER A 185 -6.68 -15.38 27.85
N ALA A 186 -5.40 -14.99 27.95
CA ALA A 186 -4.17 -15.80 27.92
C ALA A 186 -3.61 -16.19 26.54
N HIS A 187 -2.67 -15.37 26.05
CA HIS A 187 -1.23 -15.67 25.97
C HIS A 187 -0.54 -14.43 25.35
N GLU A 188 0.10 -13.58 26.16
CA GLU A 188 1.01 -12.57 25.63
C GLU A 188 2.37 -13.21 25.42
N VAL A 189 2.92 -13.09 24.21
CA VAL A 189 4.23 -13.64 23.84
C VAL A 189 5.11 -12.49 23.38
N ARG A 190 6.31 -12.39 23.94
CA ARG A 190 7.31 -11.38 23.55
C ARG A 190 8.53 -12.04 22.94
N ARG A 191 9.05 -11.47 21.87
CA ARG A 191 10.28 -11.93 21.22
C ARG A 191 11.08 -10.76 20.67
N GLN A 192 12.34 -10.66 21.06
CA GLN A 192 13.26 -9.71 20.46
C GLN A 192 13.95 -10.33 19.25
N ILE A 193 14.08 -9.55 18.19
CA ILE A 193 14.79 -9.93 16.97
C ILE A 193 15.71 -8.79 16.55
N VAL A 194 16.85 -9.12 15.94
CA VAL A 194 17.75 -8.14 15.32
C VAL A 194 17.51 -8.19 13.83
N LEU A 195 17.12 -7.08 13.21
CA LEU A 195 16.91 -7.00 11.78
C LEU A 195 18.26 -7.11 11.08
N THR A 196 18.46 -8.17 10.30
CA THR A 196 19.69 -8.43 9.55
C THR A 196 19.58 -8.03 8.08
N GLN A 197 18.44 -7.48 7.67
CA GLN A 197 18.15 -7.16 6.27
C GLN A 197 18.74 -5.82 5.85
N PRO A 198 19.34 -5.71 4.66
CA PRO A 198 19.70 -4.42 4.06
C PRO A 198 18.46 -3.52 3.99
N GLY A 199 18.53 -2.34 4.63
CA GLY A 199 17.41 -1.40 4.74
C GLY A 199 16.33 -1.74 5.79
N GLY A 200 16.50 -2.79 6.59
CA GLY A 200 15.68 -3.07 7.76
C GLY A 200 14.19 -3.35 7.47
N LEU A 201 13.30 -2.64 8.17
CA LEU A 201 11.86 -2.87 8.12
C LEU A 201 11.20 -2.10 6.95
N HIS A 202 11.48 -2.53 5.71
CA HIS A 202 10.94 -1.94 4.48
C HIS A 202 9.61 -2.59 4.01
N ALA A 203 8.99 -2.05 2.95
CA ALA A 203 7.60 -2.35 2.57
C ALA A 203 7.33 -3.84 2.28
N ARG A 204 8.29 -4.56 1.72
CA ARG A 204 8.15 -5.97 1.34
C ARG A 204 8.26 -6.95 2.54
N PRO A 205 9.28 -6.88 3.43
CA PRO A 205 9.29 -7.64 4.68
C PRO A 205 8.08 -7.33 5.54
N ALA A 206 7.69 -6.06 5.64
CA ALA A 206 6.50 -5.65 6.36
C ALA A 206 5.21 -6.26 5.76
N ALA A 207 5.08 -6.26 4.43
CA ALA A 207 3.95 -6.89 3.74
C ALA A 207 3.90 -8.41 3.95
N ARG A 208 5.05 -9.10 3.88
CA ARG A 208 5.14 -10.55 4.13
C ARG A 208 4.84 -10.89 5.58
N ALA A 209 5.35 -10.09 6.51
CA ALA A 209 5.08 -10.25 7.93
C ALA A 209 3.59 -10.04 8.24
N ARG A 210 2.93 -9.04 7.65
CA ARG A 210 1.47 -8.85 7.70
C ARG A 210 0.73 -10.07 7.18
N GLU A 211 1.13 -10.61 6.03
CA GLU A 211 0.44 -11.76 5.44
C GLU A 211 0.65 -13.04 6.27
N SER A 212 1.81 -13.21 6.89
CA SER A 212 2.13 -14.38 7.72
C SER A 212 1.23 -14.52 8.94
N VAL A 213 0.59 -13.43 9.39
CA VAL A 213 -0.34 -13.47 10.51
C VAL A 213 -1.80 -13.73 10.11
N ARG A 214 -2.12 -13.74 8.80
CA ARG A 214 -3.49 -14.02 8.35
C ARG A 214 -3.94 -15.41 8.78
N GLY A 215 -5.13 -15.49 9.35
CA GLY A 215 -5.75 -16.75 9.78
C GLY A 215 -5.31 -17.23 11.18
N PHE A 216 -4.37 -16.55 11.82
CA PHE A 216 -4.15 -16.73 13.26
C PHE A 216 -5.14 -15.89 14.06
N ASP A 217 -5.66 -16.47 15.15
CA ASP A 217 -6.41 -15.75 16.17
C ASP A 217 -5.41 -15.11 17.13
N ALA A 218 -4.68 -14.12 16.61
CA ALA A 218 -3.70 -13.34 17.35
C ALA A 218 -3.44 -11.98 16.69
N THR A 219 -3.13 -10.98 17.51
CA THR A 219 -2.54 -9.70 17.08
C THR A 219 -1.04 -9.73 17.36
N VAL A 220 -0.25 -9.02 16.56
CA VAL A 220 1.18 -8.82 16.81
C VAL A 220 1.50 -7.34 16.66
N ASP A 221 2.17 -6.76 17.64
CA ASP A 221 2.74 -5.42 17.60
C ASP A 221 4.26 -5.49 17.51
N VAL A 222 4.86 -4.50 16.85
CA VAL A 222 6.31 -4.33 16.75
C VAL A 222 6.69 -3.04 17.45
N GLN A 223 7.62 -3.12 18.40
CA GLN A 223 8.13 -1.99 19.17
C GLN A 223 9.60 -1.72 18.83
N PHE A 224 9.92 -0.45 18.57
CA PHE A 224 11.27 0.03 18.32
C PHE A 224 11.43 1.47 18.80
N ASP A 225 12.47 1.73 19.61
CA ASP A 225 12.84 3.07 20.07
C ASP A 225 11.67 3.89 20.66
N GLY A 226 10.90 3.25 21.56
CA GLY A 226 9.73 3.86 22.21
C GLY A 226 8.48 4.02 21.32
N ARG A 227 8.60 3.77 20.01
CA ARG A 227 7.49 3.72 19.06
C ARG A 227 6.96 2.29 18.93
N HIS A 228 5.69 2.15 18.60
CA HIS A 228 5.07 0.86 18.32
C HIS A 228 4.19 0.95 17.08
N ALA A 229 4.05 -0.16 16.36
CA ALA A 229 3.16 -0.29 15.22
C ALA A 229 2.57 -1.71 15.17
N SER A 230 1.30 -1.82 14.79
CA SER A 230 0.68 -3.13 14.55
C SER A 230 1.28 -3.79 13.32
N ILE A 231 1.48 -5.11 13.37
CA ILE A 231 1.91 -5.89 12.20
C ILE A 231 0.91 -5.79 11.04
N ALA A 232 -0.35 -5.48 11.34
CA ALA A 232 -1.40 -5.30 10.34
C ALA A 232 -1.18 -4.05 9.47
N SER A 233 -0.37 -3.09 9.93
CA SER A 233 -0.06 -1.85 9.22
C SER A 233 1.37 -1.84 8.73
N VAL A 234 1.56 -2.15 7.45
CA VAL A 234 2.84 -2.02 6.74
C VAL A 234 3.38 -0.60 6.86
N VAL A 235 2.49 0.38 6.77
CA VAL A 235 2.86 1.80 6.83
C VAL A 235 3.30 2.22 8.23
N GLY A 236 2.63 1.73 9.27
CA GLY A 236 3.03 1.94 10.66
C GLY A 236 4.39 1.29 10.95
N LEU A 237 4.60 0.08 10.44
CA LEU A 237 5.87 -0.64 10.50
C LEU A 237 7.00 0.18 9.87
N LEU A 238 6.83 0.64 8.62
CA LEU A 238 7.81 1.51 7.94
C LEU A 238 8.13 2.77 8.76
N GLY A 239 7.12 3.37 9.41
CA GLY A 239 7.26 4.54 10.27
C GLY A 239 8.08 4.32 11.55
N LEU A 240 8.36 3.07 11.93
CA LEU A 240 9.31 2.78 13.00
C LEU A 240 10.75 3.15 12.60
N GLY A 241 11.09 3.14 11.31
CA GLY A 241 12.45 3.46 10.85
C GLY A 241 13.53 2.54 11.44
N ALA A 242 13.17 1.27 11.70
CA ALA A 242 14.11 0.28 12.20
C ALA A 242 14.96 -0.25 11.02
N GLY A 243 16.18 0.27 10.89
CA GLY A 243 17.12 -0.11 9.84
C GLY A 243 17.88 -1.43 10.10
N GLU A 244 18.83 -1.75 9.23
CA GLU A 244 19.73 -2.89 9.41
C GLU A 244 20.48 -2.82 10.76
N GLY A 245 20.52 -3.93 11.48
CA GLY A 245 21.11 -4.03 12.83
C GLY A 245 20.21 -3.54 13.96
N ALA A 246 19.03 -2.99 13.67
CA ALA A 246 18.08 -2.55 14.69
C ALA A 246 17.51 -3.75 15.47
N THR A 247 17.39 -3.63 16.80
CA THR A 247 16.70 -4.62 17.64
C THR A 247 15.26 -4.18 17.83
N VAL A 248 14.31 -4.99 17.39
CA VAL A 248 12.87 -4.75 17.55
C VAL A 248 12.25 -5.81 18.46
N GLU A 249 11.22 -5.42 19.22
CA GLU A 249 10.46 -6.33 20.08
C GLU A 249 9.09 -6.64 19.45
N LEU A 250 8.81 -7.92 19.23
CA LEU A 250 7.52 -8.43 18.78
C LEU A 250 6.67 -8.80 19.99
N ILE A 251 5.42 -8.34 20.02
CA ILE A 251 4.47 -8.57 21.11
C ILE A 251 3.19 -9.18 20.52
N GLY A 252 3.01 -10.48 20.68
CA GLY A 252 1.82 -11.21 20.24
C GLY A 252 0.78 -11.37 21.33
N ARG A 253 -0.51 -11.22 21.01
CA ARG A 253 -1.63 -11.46 21.94
C ARG A 253 -2.73 -12.28 21.25
N GLY A 254 -3.29 -13.26 21.95
CA GLY A 254 -4.38 -14.10 21.44
C GLY A 254 -4.07 -15.60 21.49
N ALA A 255 -5.04 -16.42 21.11
CA ALA A 255 -4.95 -17.88 21.21
C ALA A 255 -3.76 -18.47 20.42
N HIS A 256 -3.36 -17.80 19.32
CA HIS A 256 -2.24 -18.21 18.47
C HIS A 256 -1.02 -17.29 18.58
N ALA A 257 -0.87 -16.51 19.68
CA ALA A 257 0.18 -15.49 19.83
C ALA A 257 1.60 -16.00 19.58
N GLN A 258 1.95 -17.19 20.10
CA GLN A 258 3.28 -17.77 19.88
C GLN A 258 3.52 -18.09 18.40
N GLN A 259 2.54 -18.69 17.73
CA GLN A 259 2.62 -19.07 16.32
C GLN A 259 2.70 -17.82 15.43
N ALA A 260 1.93 -16.79 15.75
CA ALA A 260 1.94 -15.51 15.04
C ALA A 260 3.28 -14.78 15.21
N VAL A 261 3.80 -14.68 16.44
CA VAL A 261 5.12 -14.06 16.71
C VAL A 261 6.24 -14.84 16.03
N ASP A 262 6.20 -16.17 16.04
CA ASP A 262 7.21 -16.99 15.37
C ASP A 262 7.13 -16.91 13.86
N ALA A 263 5.93 -16.78 13.27
CA ALA A 263 5.75 -16.51 11.86
C ALA A 263 6.34 -15.15 11.48
N VAL A 264 5.96 -14.08 12.19
CA VAL A 264 6.48 -12.72 11.97
C VAL A 264 7.99 -12.67 12.13
N ALA A 265 8.53 -13.25 13.20
CA ALA A 265 9.97 -13.29 13.42
C ALA A 265 10.69 -14.00 12.28
N ARG A 266 10.12 -15.09 11.76
CA ARG A 266 10.69 -15.81 10.61
C ARG A 266 10.70 -14.90 9.38
N GLU A 267 9.60 -14.21 9.10
CA GLU A 267 9.51 -13.31 7.94
C GLU A 267 10.47 -12.13 8.01
N LEU A 268 10.63 -11.52 9.19
CA LEU A 268 11.49 -10.35 9.41
C LEU A 268 12.98 -10.70 9.54
N LEU A 269 13.31 -11.91 10.00
CA LEU A 269 14.69 -12.41 10.08
C LEU A 269 15.16 -13.10 8.80
N ARG A 270 14.24 -13.42 7.89
CA ARG A 270 14.55 -14.10 6.63
C ARG A 270 15.49 -13.24 5.78
N GLU A 271 16.72 -13.71 5.57
CA GLU A 271 17.72 -13.03 4.75
C GLU A 271 17.14 -12.66 3.36
N ALA A 272 17.28 -11.41 2.96
CA ALA A 272 16.92 -10.86 1.67
C ALA A 272 17.99 -11.32 0.66
N HIS A 273 18.11 -12.62 0.50
CA HIS A 273 18.99 -13.21 -0.49
C HIS A 273 18.15 -13.48 -1.73
N GLY A 274 18.16 -12.46 -2.59
CA GLY A 274 17.30 -12.32 -3.76
C GLY A 274 17.14 -10.88 -4.26
N GLU A 275 17.63 -9.88 -3.50
CA GLU A 275 17.60 -8.46 -3.89
C GLU A 275 18.91 -7.96 -4.51
N VAL A 276 19.73 -8.88 -5.05
CA VAL A 276 20.45 -8.49 -6.26
C VAL A 276 19.38 -8.42 -7.32
N GLU A 277 18.99 -7.17 -7.63
CA GLU A 277 18.43 -6.73 -8.90
C GLU A 277 18.68 -7.79 -9.97
N GLU A 278 17.69 -8.14 -10.80
CA GLU A 278 18.00 -8.82 -12.07
C GLU A 278 19.03 -7.97 -12.79
N THR A 279 20.30 -8.28 -12.54
CA THR A 279 21.42 -7.65 -13.17
C THR A 279 21.40 -8.35 -14.50
N PRO A 280 20.96 -7.70 -15.61
CA PRO A 280 21.01 -8.34 -16.90
C PRO A 280 22.43 -8.89 -17.05
N ALA A 281 22.54 -10.16 -17.44
CA ALA A 281 23.80 -10.93 -17.43
C ALA A 281 24.98 -10.28 -18.18
N ARG A 282 24.78 -9.12 -18.81
CA ARG A 282 25.81 -8.26 -19.39
C ARG A 282 26.82 -7.69 -18.40
N LEU A 283 26.58 -7.69 -17.09
CA LEU A 283 27.57 -7.20 -16.12
C LEU A 283 28.60 -8.26 -15.67
N ARG A 284 28.40 -9.54 -16.00
CA ARG A 284 29.35 -10.63 -15.68
C ARG A 284 29.99 -11.29 -16.90
N SER A 285 29.56 -10.97 -18.10
CA SER A 285 30.36 -11.20 -19.31
C SER A 285 31.06 -9.89 -19.67
N PRO A 286 32.37 -9.89 -19.97
CA PRO A 286 32.94 -8.73 -20.65
C PRO A 286 32.07 -8.50 -21.88
N ALA A 287 31.50 -7.29 -22.01
CA ALA A 287 30.86 -6.90 -23.24
C ALA A 287 31.85 -7.24 -24.38
N PRO A 288 31.37 -7.79 -25.52
CA PRO A 288 32.21 -7.85 -26.71
C PRO A 288 32.87 -6.47 -26.82
N PRO A 289 34.21 -6.37 -26.96
CA PRO A 289 34.83 -5.08 -27.16
C PRO A 289 34.09 -4.46 -28.32
N THR A 290 33.36 -3.38 -28.06
CA THR A 290 32.78 -2.56 -29.10
C THR A 290 33.94 -2.26 -30.01
N LEU A 291 33.86 -2.77 -31.25
CA LEU A 291 34.81 -2.39 -32.29
C LEU A 291 34.79 -0.87 -32.26
N ARG A 292 35.89 -0.30 -31.77
CA ARG A 292 36.11 1.13 -31.74
C ARG A 292 36.09 1.55 -33.19
N HIS A 293 34.94 2.06 -33.64
CA HIS A 293 34.94 2.98 -34.76
C HIS A 293 35.71 4.19 -34.27
N ASP A 294 36.85 4.40 -34.91
CA ASP A 294 37.91 5.32 -34.54
C ASP A 294 37.54 6.76 -34.90
N ASP A 295 36.34 7.21 -34.52
CA ASP A 295 35.89 8.58 -34.65
C ASP A 295 35.65 9.15 -33.24
N GLY A 296 36.73 9.66 -32.65
CA GLY A 296 36.68 10.69 -31.61
C GLY A 296 36.05 10.29 -30.27
N ALA A 297 36.57 9.26 -29.61
CA ALA A 297 36.16 8.90 -28.24
C ALA A 297 36.42 10.05 -27.24
N ALA A 298 35.35 10.77 -26.90
CA ALA A 298 35.30 11.65 -25.75
C ALA A 298 35.52 10.83 -24.46
N ARG A 299 36.58 11.18 -23.74
CA ARG A 299 36.93 10.61 -22.43
C ARG A 299 35.82 10.92 -21.42
N ALA A 300 35.49 9.93 -20.58
CA ALA A 300 34.82 10.19 -19.31
C ALA A 300 35.60 11.29 -18.55
N GLY A 301 35.01 12.48 -18.42
CA GLY A 301 35.64 13.67 -17.84
C GLY A 301 35.74 14.90 -18.76
N ALA A 302 35.31 14.83 -20.03
CA ALA A 302 35.10 16.05 -20.81
C ALA A 302 33.89 16.84 -20.25
N PRO A 303 33.99 18.17 -20.09
CA PRO A 303 32.82 18.98 -19.77
C PRO A 303 31.73 18.71 -20.80
N LEU A 304 30.52 18.44 -20.33
CA LEU A 304 29.35 18.38 -21.21
C LEU A 304 29.17 19.77 -21.83
N ASP A 305 28.63 19.81 -23.05
CA ASP A 305 28.25 21.09 -23.64
C ASP A 305 27.25 21.80 -22.72
N PRO A 306 27.23 23.15 -22.70
CA PRO A 306 26.41 23.92 -21.77
C PRO A 306 24.90 23.59 -21.83
N ASN A 307 24.47 23.03 -22.95
CA ASN A 307 23.11 22.65 -23.27
C ASN A 307 22.86 21.13 -23.09
N THR A 308 23.74 20.40 -22.41
CA THR A 308 23.64 18.95 -22.19
C THR A 308 23.55 18.62 -20.71
N LEU A 309 22.55 17.83 -20.33
CA LEU A 309 22.45 17.22 -19.01
C LEU A 309 22.86 15.75 -19.06
N ALA A 310 23.58 15.29 -18.04
CA ALA A 310 23.86 13.87 -17.86
C ALA A 310 22.78 13.19 -17.03
N GLY A 311 22.55 11.93 -17.33
CA GLY A 311 21.72 11.02 -16.54
C GLY A 311 22.23 9.59 -16.65
N VAL A 312 21.48 8.66 -16.06
CA VAL A 312 21.77 7.22 -16.12
C VAL A 312 20.82 6.57 -17.12
N CYS A 313 21.36 5.68 -17.97
CA CYS A 313 20.58 4.91 -18.94
C CYS A 313 19.63 3.94 -18.21
N ALA A 314 18.33 4.27 -18.21
CA ALA A 314 17.28 3.36 -17.77
C ALA A 314 16.79 2.48 -18.91
N ALA A 315 16.60 2.99 -20.13
CA ALA A 315 16.27 2.17 -21.31
C ALA A 315 17.01 2.72 -22.53
N PRO A 316 17.77 1.89 -23.27
CA PRO A 316 18.64 2.38 -24.32
C PRO A 316 17.86 2.81 -25.56
N GLY A 317 18.34 3.86 -26.21
CA GLY A 317 17.81 4.34 -27.49
C GLY A 317 18.09 5.83 -27.68
N ILE A 318 17.73 6.32 -28.87
CA ILE A 318 17.84 7.73 -29.24
C ILE A 318 16.44 8.21 -29.62
N ALA A 319 16.05 9.35 -29.07
CA ALA A 319 14.77 9.97 -29.35
C ALA A 319 14.93 11.48 -29.58
N VAL A 320 14.08 12.00 -30.44
CA VAL A 320 13.86 13.43 -30.63
C VAL A 320 12.42 13.71 -30.24
N GLY A 321 12.19 14.85 -29.60
CA GLY A 321 10.84 15.31 -29.38
C GLY A 321 10.77 16.64 -28.65
N THR A 322 9.54 17.03 -28.38
CA THR A 322 9.20 18.21 -27.59
C THR A 322 9.10 17.77 -26.14
N LEU A 323 9.88 18.40 -25.25
CA LEU A 323 9.80 18.18 -23.82
C LEU A 323 8.40 18.56 -23.34
N VAL A 324 7.69 17.59 -22.80
CA VAL A 324 6.43 17.79 -22.11
C VAL A 324 6.66 17.38 -20.66
N ARG A 325 6.68 18.37 -19.77
CA ARG A 325 6.75 18.09 -18.35
C ARG A 325 5.42 17.52 -17.93
N LEU A 326 5.45 16.28 -17.48
CA LEU A 326 4.42 15.73 -16.62
C LEU A 326 4.68 16.34 -15.25
N ASP A 327 4.32 17.61 -15.11
CA ASP A 327 4.09 18.15 -13.78
C ASP A 327 3.05 17.23 -13.16
N ASP A 328 3.23 16.82 -11.91
CA ASP A 328 2.10 16.47 -11.06
C ASP A 328 1.20 17.72 -11.04
N ALA A 329 0.37 17.89 -12.07
CA ALA A 329 -0.88 18.59 -11.93
C ALA A 329 -1.64 17.72 -10.95
N ASP A 330 -1.34 17.96 -9.67
CA ASP A 330 -1.85 17.23 -8.55
C ASP A 330 -3.32 17.05 -8.83
N ILE A 331 -3.78 15.80 -8.76
CA ILE A 331 -5.22 15.62 -8.68
C ILE A 331 -5.61 16.38 -7.41
N VAL A 332 -6.37 17.46 -7.57
CA VAL A 332 -6.81 18.32 -6.45
C VAL A 332 -8.28 18.06 -6.16
N PRO A 333 -8.60 17.07 -5.32
CA PRO A 333 -9.93 16.93 -4.76
C PRO A 333 -10.37 18.19 -4.02
N PRO A 334 -11.65 18.54 -4.07
CA PRO A 334 -12.20 19.59 -3.22
C PRO A 334 -12.02 19.19 -1.75
N GLU A 335 -11.63 20.13 -0.90
CA GLU A 335 -11.48 19.86 0.54
C GLU A 335 -12.82 19.53 1.24
N PRO A 336 -13.86 20.38 1.15
CA PRO A 336 -15.15 20.04 1.75
C PRO A 336 -15.84 18.92 1.00
N ALA A 337 -16.49 18.02 1.74
CA ALA A 337 -17.35 17.00 1.17
C ALA A 337 -18.56 17.61 0.45
N SER A 338 -18.95 17.01 -0.67
CA SER A 338 -20.21 17.33 -1.35
C SER A 338 -21.41 16.56 -0.77
N GLY A 339 -21.16 15.48 -0.04
CA GLY A 339 -22.16 14.61 0.56
C GLY A 339 -21.95 14.41 2.06
N THR A 340 -22.71 13.49 2.65
CA THR A 340 -22.56 13.14 4.07
C THR A 340 -21.29 12.31 4.30
N PRO A 341 -20.71 12.30 5.53
CA PRO A 341 -19.56 11.45 5.85
C PRO A 341 -19.79 9.98 5.48
N ALA A 342 -20.97 9.43 5.77
CA ALA A 342 -21.32 8.06 5.37
C ALA A 342 -21.32 7.84 3.86
N SER A 343 -21.70 8.85 3.07
CA SER A 343 -21.65 8.78 1.60
C SER A 343 -20.20 8.83 1.09
N GLU A 344 -19.38 9.72 1.64
CA GLU A 344 -17.96 9.84 1.27
C GLU A 344 -17.16 8.59 1.69
N SER A 345 -17.40 8.02 2.87
CA SER A 345 -16.80 6.74 3.29
C SER A 345 -17.15 5.59 2.34
N ARG A 346 -18.42 5.50 1.90
CA ARG A 346 -18.81 4.51 0.88
C ARG A 346 -18.12 4.74 -0.46
N ARG A 347 -17.95 5.99 -0.88
CA ARG A 347 -17.21 6.31 -2.11
C ARG A 347 -15.74 5.90 -2.01
N LEU A 348 -15.11 6.15 -0.86
CA LEU A 348 -13.74 5.69 -0.59
C LEU A 348 -13.66 4.16 -0.65
N ASP A 349 -14.53 3.44 0.07
CA ASP A 349 -14.54 1.97 0.06
C ASP A 349 -14.76 1.39 -1.35
N GLN A 350 -15.61 2.01 -2.16
CA GLN A 350 -15.83 1.62 -3.56
C GLN A 350 -14.59 1.85 -4.42
N ALA A 351 -13.92 3.00 -4.26
CA ALA A 351 -12.70 3.32 -4.98
C ALA A 351 -11.55 2.37 -4.59
N LEU A 352 -11.35 2.11 -3.30
CA LEU A 352 -10.35 1.16 -2.80
C LEU A 352 -10.61 -0.25 -3.38
N LYS A 353 -11.86 -0.72 -3.38
CA LYS A 353 -12.21 -2.02 -3.98
C LYS A 353 -11.97 -2.09 -5.49
N ALA A 354 -12.26 -1.00 -6.21
CA ALA A 354 -12.02 -0.94 -7.65
C ALA A 354 -10.52 -1.00 -7.96
N VAL A 355 -9.69 -0.26 -7.22
CA VAL A 355 -8.23 -0.27 -7.38
C VAL A 355 -7.65 -1.63 -6.96
N ASP A 356 -8.14 -2.27 -5.89
CA ASP A 356 -7.68 -3.62 -5.51
C ASP A 356 -7.98 -4.65 -6.60
N ALA A 357 -9.17 -4.58 -7.21
CA ALA A 357 -9.55 -5.49 -8.29
C ALA A 357 -8.66 -5.30 -9.54
N GLU A 358 -8.38 -4.05 -9.91
CA GLU A 358 -7.46 -3.69 -11.01
C GLU A 358 -6.05 -4.24 -10.73
N LEU A 359 -5.46 -3.91 -9.58
CA LEU A 359 -4.13 -4.39 -9.20
C LEU A 359 -4.08 -5.92 -9.13
N GLY A 360 -5.14 -6.56 -8.64
CA GLY A 360 -5.26 -8.01 -8.61
C GLY A 360 -5.24 -8.63 -10.00
N GLU A 361 -5.85 -7.98 -10.99
CA GLU A 361 -5.77 -8.40 -12.39
C GLU A 361 -4.37 -8.19 -12.98
N THR A 362 -3.73 -7.05 -12.70
CA THR A 362 -2.36 -6.78 -13.11
C THR A 362 -1.39 -7.82 -12.56
N VAL A 363 -1.51 -8.18 -11.28
CA VAL A 363 -0.71 -9.25 -10.66
C VAL A 363 -0.93 -10.58 -11.39
N ARG A 364 -2.18 -10.99 -11.64
CA ARG A 364 -2.47 -12.25 -12.36
C ARG A 364 -1.88 -12.26 -13.77
N ASN A 365 -2.01 -11.17 -14.51
CA ASN A 365 -1.50 -11.04 -15.87
C ASN A 365 0.04 -11.00 -15.92
N ALA A 366 0.68 -10.33 -14.96
CA ALA A 366 2.14 -10.34 -14.81
C ALA A 366 2.65 -11.75 -14.44
N SER A 367 2.01 -12.41 -13.47
CA SER A 367 2.36 -13.79 -13.10
C SER A 367 2.16 -14.79 -14.24
N ALA A 368 1.08 -14.66 -15.02
CA ALA A 368 0.82 -15.54 -16.17
C ALA A 368 1.88 -15.42 -17.26
N ARG A 369 2.45 -14.22 -17.46
CA ARG A 369 3.58 -13.94 -18.37
C ARG A 369 4.95 -14.22 -17.72
N GLY A 370 4.96 -14.70 -16.47
CA GLY A 370 6.19 -14.95 -15.70
C GLY A 370 7.00 -13.70 -15.32
N ALA A 371 6.40 -12.51 -15.40
CA ALA A 371 6.99 -11.25 -14.97
C ALA A 371 6.93 -11.12 -13.43
N VAL A 372 7.74 -11.92 -12.73
CA VAL A 372 7.68 -12.06 -11.26
C VAL A 372 8.04 -10.76 -10.53
N GLY A 373 9.02 -10.01 -11.04
CA GLY A 373 9.35 -8.69 -10.49
C GLY A 373 8.15 -7.75 -10.53
N GLU A 374 7.50 -7.62 -11.69
CA GLU A 374 6.30 -6.81 -11.91
C GLU A 374 5.14 -7.22 -10.99
N ALA A 375 4.86 -8.52 -10.91
CA ALA A 375 3.81 -9.06 -10.04
C ALA A 375 4.08 -8.76 -8.55
N GLY A 376 5.34 -8.83 -8.12
CA GLY A 376 5.74 -8.52 -6.74
C GLY A 376 5.50 -7.07 -6.34
N ILE A 377 5.63 -6.12 -7.28
CA ILE A 377 5.39 -4.69 -7.04
C ILE A 377 3.91 -4.47 -6.74
N PHE A 378 3.05 -4.91 -7.65
CA PHE A 378 1.61 -4.69 -7.52
C PHE A 378 1.01 -5.48 -6.36
N ALA A 379 1.62 -6.61 -5.96
CA ALA A 379 1.26 -7.31 -4.73
C ALA A 379 1.47 -6.43 -3.49
N VAL A 380 2.60 -5.72 -3.39
CA VAL A 380 2.86 -4.77 -2.28
C VAL A 380 1.87 -3.60 -2.33
N HIS A 381 1.56 -3.07 -3.52
CA HIS A 381 0.57 -2.00 -3.65
C HIS A 381 -0.81 -2.38 -3.10
N ARG A 382 -1.26 -3.62 -3.33
CA ARG A 382 -2.52 -4.12 -2.76
C ARG A 382 -2.47 -4.18 -1.24
N VAL A 383 -1.33 -4.61 -0.69
CA VAL A 383 -1.15 -4.68 0.76
C VAL A 383 -1.18 -3.28 1.39
N LEU A 384 -0.54 -2.29 0.76
CA LEU A 384 -0.55 -0.90 1.20
C LEU A 384 -1.93 -0.24 1.06
N LEU A 385 -2.66 -0.55 -0.02
CA LEU A 385 -4.02 -0.04 -0.26
C LEU A 385 -5.01 -0.44 0.83
N GLU A 386 -4.84 -1.63 1.40
CA GLU A 386 -5.65 -2.18 2.50
C GLU A 386 -5.11 -1.83 3.90
N ASP A 387 -4.08 -0.99 4.01
CA ASP A 387 -3.45 -0.70 5.29
C ASP A 387 -4.43 0.00 6.25
N PRO A 388 -4.73 -0.58 7.44
CA PRO A 388 -5.74 -0.04 8.34
C PRO A 388 -5.37 1.36 8.85
N THR A 389 -4.08 1.68 9.04
CA THR A 389 -3.66 3.01 9.48
C THR A 389 -3.99 4.08 8.44
N LEU A 390 -3.82 3.78 7.16
CA LEU A 390 -4.17 4.71 6.08
C LEU A 390 -5.69 4.85 5.93
N VAL A 391 -6.41 3.73 5.94
CA VAL A 391 -7.87 3.71 5.76
C VAL A 391 -8.57 4.41 6.92
N ASP A 392 -8.17 4.14 8.16
CA ASP A 392 -8.79 4.73 9.34
C ASP A 392 -8.46 6.22 9.46
N ALA A 393 -7.23 6.64 9.19
CA ALA A 393 -6.89 8.06 9.17
C ALA A 393 -7.65 8.83 8.08
N ALA A 394 -7.88 8.24 6.90
CA ALA A 394 -8.75 8.83 5.89
C ALA A 394 -10.21 8.91 6.35
N ARG A 395 -10.72 7.88 7.04
CA ARG A 395 -12.09 7.89 7.60
C ARG A 395 -12.26 8.94 8.69
N ASP A 396 -11.26 9.16 9.53
CA ASP A 396 -11.24 10.23 10.53
C ASP A 396 -11.34 11.61 9.86
N GLN A 397 -10.64 11.83 8.74
CA GLN A 397 -10.79 13.09 7.99
C GLN A 397 -12.18 13.23 7.36
N ILE A 398 -12.78 12.13 6.89
CA ILE A 398 -14.15 12.14 6.34
C ILE A 398 -15.19 12.44 7.43
N SER A 399 -15.01 11.91 8.65
CA SER A 399 -15.91 12.21 9.77
C SER A 399 -15.90 13.70 10.14
N LEU A 400 -14.77 14.38 9.93
CA LEU A 400 -14.59 15.83 10.03
C LEU A 400 -15.15 16.63 8.82
N GLY A 401 -15.94 16.01 7.96
CA GLY A 401 -16.60 16.67 6.82
C GLY A 401 -15.69 16.91 5.60
N LYS A 402 -14.51 16.30 5.54
CA LYS A 402 -13.64 16.34 4.35
C LYS A 402 -14.15 15.38 3.26
N SER A 403 -13.91 15.71 2.00
CA SER A 403 -14.23 14.81 0.88
C SER A 403 -13.36 13.55 0.90
N ALA A 404 -13.84 12.44 0.34
CA ALA A 404 -13.07 11.19 0.27
C ALA A 404 -11.71 11.37 -0.42
N GLY A 405 -11.66 12.14 -1.52
CA GLY A 405 -10.43 12.39 -2.24
C GLY A 405 -9.45 13.24 -1.43
N PHE A 406 -9.93 14.29 -0.77
CA PHE A 406 -9.06 15.13 0.05
C PHE A 406 -8.50 14.34 1.24
N ALA A 407 -9.36 13.61 1.93
CA ALA A 407 -9.00 12.77 3.08
C ALA A 407 -7.93 11.74 2.71
N TRP A 408 -8.14 10.98 1.63
CA TRP A 408 -7.16 9.98 1.17
C TRP A 408 -5.79 10.60 0.88
N ARG A 409 -5.79 11.69 0.09
CA ARG A 409 -4.56 12.40 -0.27
C ARG A 409 -3.83 12.96 0.94
N ALA A 410 -4.55 13.63 1.84
CA ALA A 410 -3.96 14.23 3.03
C ALA A 410 -3.28 13.16 3.90
N THR A 411 -3.94 12.02 4.08
CA THR A 411 -3.38 10.87 4.81
C THR A 411 -2.12 10.32 4.14
N ILE A 412 -2.16 10.08 2.82
CA ILE A 412 -0.99 9.56 2.08
C ILE A 412 0.19 10.54 2.16
N ARG A 413 -0.03 11.84 1.96
CA ARG A 413 1.03 12.85 2.02
C ARG A 413 1.64 12.98 3.41
N ALA A 414 0.82 12.97 4.46
CA ALA A 414 1.33 12.97 5.83
C ALA A 414 2.23 11.76 6.11
N GLN A 415 1.92 10.62 5.49
CA GLN A 415 2.76 9.44 5.58
C GLN A 415 4.06 9.56 4.76
N ILE A 416 3.98 10.03 3.52
CA ILE A 416 5.16 10.29 2.68
C ILE A 416 6.12 11.25 3.39
N ASP A 417 5.60 12.31 4.02
CA ASP A 417 6.42 13.26 4.80
C ASP A 417 7.09 12.58 5.99
N THR A 418 6.43 11.59 6.61
CA THR A 418 7.01 10.81 7.71
C THR A 418 8.14 9.92 7.22
N LEU A 419 7.96 9.22 6.10
CA LEU A 419 9.00 8.38 5.51
C LEU A 419 10.19 9.21 4.99
N SER A 420 9.92 10.38 4.40
CA SER A 420 10.95 11.27 3.86
C SER A 420 11.88 11.84 4.93
N ARG A 421 11.45 11.88 6.20
CA ARG A 421 12.27 12.32 7.34
C ARG A 421 13.26 11.25 7.84
N LEU A 422 13.18 10.02 7.33
CA LEU A 422 13.98 8.89 7.81
C LEU A 422 15.27 8.65 6.99
N ASP A 423 15.57 9.49 5.98
CA ASP A 423 16.82 9.52 5.18
C ASP A 423 17.39 8.13 4.78
N ASP A 424 16.55 7.27 4.17
CA ASP A 424 16.94 5.96 3.63
C ASP A 424 16.47 5.79 2.17
N ALA A 425 17.35 5.32 1.29
CA ALA A 425 17.06 5.10 -0.13
C ALA A 425 15.95 4.08 -0.37
N LEU A 426 15.81 3.05 0.48
CA LEU A 426 14.73 2.06 0.39
C LEU A 426 13.38 2.63 0.85
N LEU A 427 13.38 3.62 1.75
CA LEU A 427 12.18 4.34 2.16
C LEU A 427 11.71 5.34 1.09
N ALA A 428 12.61 5.85 0.25
CA ALA A 428 12.26 6.68 -0.90
C ALA A 428 11.41 5.90 -1.94
N GLU A 429 11.76 4.63 -2.19
CA GLU A 429 10.95 3.75 -3.06
C GLU A 429 9.55 3.52 -2.47
N SER A 430 9.46 3.35 -1.14
CA SER A 430 8.17 3.21 -0.45
C SER A 430 7.31 4.47 -0.55
N ALA A 431 7.91 5.67 -0.57
CA ALA A 431 7.18 6.91 -0.82
C ALA A 431 6.64 7.00 -2.25
N ALA A 432 7.40 6.53 -3.24
CA ALA A 432 6.92 6.45 -4.63
C ALA A 432 5.72 5.48 -4.76
N ASP A 433 5.74 4.34 -4.06
CA ASP A 433 4.62 3.40 -4.01
C ASP A 433 3.36 4.04 -3.43
N LEU A 434 3.49 4.78 -2.32
CA LEU A 434 2.35 5.51 -1.73
C LEU A 434 1.78 6.57 -2.68
N ARG A 435 2.64 7.28 -3.43
CA ARG A 435 2.18 8.23 -4.46
C ARG A 435 1.42 7.55 -5.60
N ASP A 436 1.82 6.35 -6.02
CA ASP A 436 1.08 5.61 -7.05
C ASP A 436 -0.33 5.24 -6.57
N ILE A 437 -0.42 4.76 -5.33
CA ILE A 437 -1.71 4.40 -4.71
C ILE A 437 -2.59 5.65 -4.51
N GLU A 438 -2.03 6.79 -4.09
CA GLU A 438 -2.73 8.09 -4.05
C GLU A 438 -3.39 8.35 -5.40
N LYS A 439 -2.61 8.38 -6.48
CA LYS A 439 -3.09 8.70 -7.83
C LYS A 439 -4.18 7.73 -8.30
N ARG A 440 -4.01 6.42 -8.09
CA ARG A 440 -4.98 5.40 -8.50
C ARG A 440 -6.33 5.58 -7.81
N VAL A 441 -6.33 5.76 -6.48
CA VAL A 441 -7.57 5.93 -5.71
C VAL A 441 -8.25 7.25 -6.06
N LEU A 442 -7.50 8.33 -6.26
CA LEU A 442 -8.06 9.61 -6.70
C LEU A 442 -8.73 9.50 -8.08
N ARG A 443 -8.11 8.79 -9.03
CA ARG A 443 -8.71 8.50 -10.35
C ARG A 443 -9.98 7.66 -10.22
N ALA A 444 -9.97 6.62 -9.37
CA ALA A 444 -11.14 5.78 -9.11
C ALA A 444 -12.30 6.54 -8.45
N LEU A 445 -12.00 7.59 -7.66
CA LEU A 445 -12.99 8.53 -7.10
C LEU A 445 -13.56 9.50 -8.14
N GLY A 446 -13.08 9.45 -9.38
CA GLY A 446 -13.49 10.30 -10.49
C GLY A 446 -12.74 11.63 -10.57
N HIS A 447 -11.66 11.80 -9.81
CA HIS A 447 -10.84 13.00 -9.90
C HIS A 447 -9.79 12.83 -11.00
N THR A 448 -9.67 13.84 -11.86
CA THR A 448 -8.67 13.90 -12.91
C THR A 448 -7.74 15.08 -12.68
N SER A 449 -6.51 14.96 -13.15
CA SER A 449 -5.61 16.11 -13.24
C SER A 449 -6.24 17.14 -14.18
N GLY A 450 -6.23 18.42 -13.78
CA GLY A 450 -6.98 19.50 -14.44
C GLY A 450 -6.60 19.81 -15.89
N ALA A 451 -5.65 19.09 -16.49
CA ALA A 451 -5.27 19.25 -17.89
C ALA A 451 -5.06 17.88 -18.54
N THR A 452 -5.99 17.46 -19.40
CA THR A 452 -5.63 16.60 -20.53
C THR A 452 -4.67 17.41 -21.41
N ARG A 453 -3.37 17.27 -21.16
CA ARG A 453 -2.36 17.92 -21.99
C ARG A 453 -2.37 17.20 -23.34
N ALA A 454 -2.73 17.91 -24.40
CA ALA A 454 -2.58 17.36 -25.75
C ALA A 454 -1.09 17.11 -25.99
N LEU A 455 -0.71 15.84 -26.10
CA LEU A 455 0.68 15.47 -26.38
C LEU A 455 1.00 15.82 -27.85
N PRO A 456 2.14 16.47 -28.13
CA PRO A 456 2.63 16.63 -29.50
C PRO A 456 2.97 15.26 -30.11
N ASP A 457 3.09 15.19 -31.43
CA ASP A 457 3.30 13.92 -32.15
C ASP A 457 4.63 13.22 -31.81
N GLU A 458 5.63 13.97 -31.32
CA GLU A 458 6.86 13.43 -30.74
C GLU A 458 7.10 14.08 -29.36
N ALA A 459 6.59 13.46 -28.31
CA ALA A 459 6.67 13.96 -26.94
C ALA A 459 7.79 13.26 -26.16
N VAL A 460 8.66 14.03 -25.52
CA VAL A 460 9.59 13.55 -24.51
C VAL A 460 9.01 13.90 -23.15
N LEU A 461 8.56 12.91 -22.39
CA LEU A 461 7.95 13.16 -21.09
C LEU A 461 9.03 13.37 -20.03
N ALA A 462 8.93 14.46 -19.29
CA ALA A 462 9.81 14.75 -18.16
C ALA A 462 9.01 14.76 -16.85
N ALA A 463 9.51 14.09 -15.81
CA ALA A 463 8.90 14.08 -14.48
C ALA A 463 9.98 14.06 -13.39
N GLU A 464 9.58 14.25 -12.14
CA GLU A 464 10.46 13.93 -11.01
C GLU A 464 10.79 12.43 -11.02
N GLU A 465 9.73 11.61 -11.07
CA GLU A 465 9.73 10.17 -11.20
C GLU A 465 8.40 9.74 -11.84
N PHE A 466 8.38 8.66 -12.61
CA PHE A 466 7.13 8.10 -13.14
C PHE A 466 6.63 7.00 -12.23
N THR A 467 5.33 7.02 -11.91
CA THR A 467 4.71 5.88 -11.23
C THR A 467 4.31 4.79 -12.24
N PRO A 468 4.14 3.53 -11.83
CA PRO A 468 3.61 2.49 -12.70
C PRO A 468 2.26 2.86 -13.33
N SER A 469 1.37 3.56 -12.61
CA SER A 469 0.11 4.02 -13.19
C SER A 469 0.31 5.07 -14.28
N ASP A 470 1.28 5.98 -14.14
CA ASP A 470 1.57 6.99 -15.16
C ASP A 470 2.02 6.33 -16.47
N LEU A 471 2.92 5.35 -16.39
CA LEU A 471 3.42 4.60 -17.56
C LEU A 471 2.34 3.72 -18.21
N SER A 472 1.38 3.22 -17.44
CA SER A 472 0.26 2.42 -17.97
C SER A 472 -0.70 3.25 -18.82
N SER A 473 -0.85 4.54 -18.50
CA SER A 473 -1.76 5.48 -19.17
C SER A 473 -1.13 6.20 -20.37
N LEU A 474 0.10 5.82 -20.74
CA LEU A 474 0.92 6.51 -21.71
C LEU A 474 0.41 6.32 -23.16
N ASP A 475 0.33 7.42 -23.92
CA ASP A 475 0.07 7.37 -25.36
C ASP A 475 1.35 6.94 -26.10
N ARG A 476 1.42 5.64 -26.41
CA ARG A 476 2.59 5.00 -27.02
C ARG A 476 2.87 5.45 -28.44
N GLU A 477 1.91 6.06 -29.14
CA GLU A 477 2.14 6.54 -30.50
C GLU A 477 2.87 7.87 -30.51
N ARG A 478 2.70 8.68 -29.47
CA ARG A 478 3.24 10.04 -29.37
C ARG A 478 4.49 10.14 -28.53
N VAL A 479 4.63 9.31 -27.49
CA VAL A 479 5.76 9.41 -26.57
C VAL A 479 6.99 8.73 -27.14
N THR A 480 8.08 9.50 -27.31
CA THR A 480 9.33 9.03 -27.91
C THR A 480 10.43 8.77 -26.87
N ALA A 481 10.38 9.38 -25.69
CA ALA A 481 11.27 9.09 -24.57
C ALA A 481 10.72 9.52 -23.21
N LEU A 482 11.31 8.97 -22.15
CA LEU A 482 11.06 9.30 -20.75
C LEU A 482 12.31 9.88 -20.09
N VAL A 483 12.16 10.94 -19.30
CA VAL A 483 13.26 11.61 -18.60
C VAL A 483 12.84 11.87 -17.16
N MET A 484 13.64 11.41 -16.19
CA MET A 484 13.34 11.54 -14.76
C MET A 484 14.44 12.31 -14.03
N ALA A 485 14.05 13.24 -13.16
CA ALA A 485 14.99 13.97 -12.31
C ALA A 485 15.60 13.07 -11.22
N ARG A 486 14.82 12.10 -10.72
CA ARG A 486 15.17 11.13 -9.69
C ARG A 486 15.01 9.69 -10.23
N GLY A 487 15.16 8.69 -9.37
CA GLY A 487 15.05 7.28 -9.71
C GLY A 487 16.35 6.61 -10.15
N GLY A 488 16.40 5.28 -9.99
CA GLY A 488 17.52 4.42 -10.38
C GLY A 488 17.30 3.70 -11.72
N ALA A 489 18.37 3.17 -12.33
CA ALA A 489 18.30 2.39 -13.57
C ALA A 489 17.55 1.06 -13.44
N THR A 490 17.26 0.69 -12.19
CA THR A 490 16.55 -0.49 -11.72
C THR A 490 15.22 -0.18 -11.04
N SER A 491 14.82 1.11 -11.00
CA SER A 491 13.50 1.51 -10.52
C SER A 491 12.38 0.84 -11.32
N HIS A 492 11.21 0.72 -10.70
CA HIS A 492 10.01 0.15 -11.34
C HIS A 492 9.68 0.86 -12.66
N ALA A 493 9.83 2.18 -12.71
CA ALA A 493 9.66 2.97 -13.93
C ALA A 493 10.67 2.60 -15.02
N ALA A 494 11.95 2.40 -14.65
CA ALA A 494 13.00 2.01 -15.58
C ALA A 494 12.77 0.61 -16.17
N ILE A 495 12.31 -0.35 -15.35
CA ILE A 495 11.98 -1.71 -15.81
C ILE A 495 10.83 -1.68 -16.82
N ILE A 496 9.74 -0.98 -16.49
CA ILE A 496 8.57 -0.86 -17.37
C ILE A 496 8.94 -0.15 -18.68
N ALA A 497 9.74 0.92 -18.62
CA ALA A 497 10.21 1.62 -19.82
C ALA A 497 11.01 0.71 -20.78
N ARG A 498 11.89 -0.15 -20.24
CA ARG A 498 12.65 -1.15 -21.03
C ARG A 498 11.72 -2.14 -21.72
N GLN A 499 10.72 -2.65 -21.00
CA GLN A 499 9.73 -3.59 -21.54
C GLN A 499 8.89 -2.97 -22.65
N LEU A 500 8.55 -1.68 -22.52
CA LEU A 500 7.85 -0.92 -23.55
C LEU A 500 8.74 -0.51 -24.73
N GLY A 501 10.06 -0.70 -24.63
CA GLY A 501 11.01 -0.30 -25.66
C GLY A 501 11.16 1.21 -25.81
N ILE A 502 10.73 2.00 -24.81
CA ILE A 502 10.79 3.47 -24.84
C ILE A 502 12.13 3.90 -24.25
N PRO A 503 12.95 4.68 -24.97
CA PRO A 503 14.21 5.23 -24.44
C PRO A 503 13.97 6.01 -23.13
N ALA A 504 14.79 5.77 -22.11
CA ALA A 504 14.59 6.37 -20.80
C ALA A 504 15.90 6.78 -20.11
N LEU A 505 15.91 7.99 -19.55
CA LEU A 505 16.95 8.53 -18.68
C LEU A 505 16.41 8.76 -17.28
N VAL A 506 17.21 8.41 -16.27
CA VAL A 506 16.92 8.66 -14.85
C VAL A 506 18.07 9.44 -14.21
N ALA A 507 17.85 9.93 -12.99
CA ALA A 507 18.86 10.65 -12.21
C ALA A 507 19.48 11.84 -12.96
N VAL A 508 18.67 12.58 -13.74
CA VAL A 508 19.11 13.78 -14.48
C VAL A 508 19.33 14.98 -13.53
N GLY A 509 18.73 14.94 -12.34
CA GLY A 509 18.85 15.98 -11.33
C GLY A 509 17.97 17.21 -11.58
N ASP A 510 18.07 18.20 -10.69
CA ASP A 510 17.17 19.36 -10.66
C ASP A 510 17.32 20.29 -11.86
N ALA A 511 18.43 20.18 -12.60
CA ALA A 511 18.63 20.91 -13.83
C ALA A 511 17.55 20.60 -14.88
N LEU A 512 16.90 19.43 -14.80
CA LEU A 512 15.76 19.09 -15.65
C LEU A 512 14.61 20.11 -15.53
N TYR A 513 14.35 20.64 -14.33
CA TYR A 513 13.28 21.60 -14.08
C TYR A 513 13.54 22.98 -14.67
N ALA A 514 14.81 23.30 -14.96
CA ALA A 514 15.19 24.56 -15.59
C ALA A 514 14.87 24.59 -17.09
N ILE A 515 14.61 23.43 -17.72
CA ILE A 515 14.26 23.36 -19.14
C ILE A 515 12.78 23.75 -19.31
N PRO A 516 12.45 24.75 -20.15
CA PRO A 516 11.06 25.15 -20.38
C PRO A 516 10.22 24.04 -21.03
N ASP A 517 8.97 23.92 -20.61
CA ASP A 517 7.99 23.05 -21.28
C ASP A 517 7.81 23.48 -22.75
N GLY A 518 7.68 22.51 -23.65
CA GLY A 518 7.63 22.76 -25.09
C GLY A 518 8.99 22.91 -25.78
N THR A 519 10.11 22.76 -25.05
CA THR A 519 11.46 22.83 -25.64
C THR A 519 11.77 21.59 -26.47
N GLN A 520 12.32 21.75 -27.69
CA GLN A 520 12.82 20.61 -28.45
C GLN A 520 14.07 20.03 -27.77
N VAL A 521 14.13 18.71 -27.66
CA VAL A 521 15.22 17.99 -27.00
C VAL A 521 15.64 16.77 -27.80
N VAL A 522 16.91 16.38 -27.63
CA VAL A 522 17.44 15.08 -28.07
C VAL A 522 17.80 14.27 -26.83
N VAL A 523 17.26 13.06 -26.74
CA VAL A 523 17.56 12.10 -25.69
C VAL A 523 18.41 11.00 -26.30
N ASP A 524 19.70 10.94 -25.96
CA ASP A 524 20.53 9.77 -26.17
C ASP A 524 20.62 9.00 -24.85
N ALA A 525 19.61 8.17 -24.61
CA ALA A 525 19.54 7.37 -23.40
C ALA A 525 20.70 6.36 -23.34
N SER A 526 21.19 5.88 -24.49
CA SER A 526 22.32 4.95 -24.56
C SER A 526 23.62 5.58 -24.06
N ALA A 527 23.83 6.87 -24.38
CA ALA A 527 24.98 7.64 -23.92
C ALA A 527 24.77 8.35 -22.57
N GLY A 528 23.56 8.27 -21.99
CA GLY A 528 23.24 8.93 -20.71
C GLY A 528 23.08 10.45 -20.83
N ARG A 529 22.57 10.97 -21.96
CA ARG A 529 22.60 12.42 -22.28
C ARG A 529 21.25 12.96 -22.74
N LEU A 530 20.89 14.12 -22.21
CA LEU A 530 19.77 14.94 -22.66
C LEU A 530 20.31 16.28 -23.18
N GLU A 531 20.17 16.54 -24.46
CA GLU A 531 20.49 17.82 -25.08
C GLU A 531 19.22 18.69 -25.13
N HIS A 532 19.26 19.85 -24.46
CA HIS A 532 18.17 20.81 -24.44
C HIS A 532 18.52 22.01 -25.31
N ALA A 533 17.61 22.43 -26.20
CA ALA A 533 17.93 23.37 -27.28
C ALA A 533 19.02 22.85 -28.27
N PRO A 534 18.80 21.68 -28.91
CA PRO A 534 19.66 21.16 -29.97
C PRO A 534 19.60 22.08 -31.20
N SER A 535 20.68 22.15 -31.98
CA SER A 535 20.62 22.79 -33.30
C SER A 535 19.84 21.92 -34.29
N ALA A 536 19.39 22.50 -35.41
CA ALA A 536 18.76 21.72 -36.47
C ALA A 536 19.66 20.58 -36.98
N VAL A 537 20.99 20.78 -36.98
CA VAL A 537 21.95 19.75 -37.38
C VAL A 537 21.98 18.60 -36.38
N ASP A 538 21.86 18.88 -35.08
CA ASP A 538 21.86 17.87 -34.04
C ASP A 538 20.58 17.02 -34.08
N VAL A 539 19.44 17.67 -34.33
CA VAL A 539 18.15 16.99 -34.54
C VAL A 539 18.20 16.05 -35.74
N GLU A 540 18.68 16.52 -36.90
CA GLU A 540 18.80 15.68 -38.09
C GLU A 540 19.79 14.53 -37.89
N ARG A 541 20.90 14.78 -37.19
CA ARG A 541 21.86 13.73 -36.82
C ARG A 541 21.20 12.66 -35.95
N ALA A 542 20.45 13.06 -34.92
CA ALA A 542 19.78 12.15 -34.02
C ALA A 542 18.69 11.32 -34.73
N ARG A 543 17.93 11.94 -35.65
CA ARG A 543 16.93 11.22 -36.48
C ARG A 543 17.59 10.20 -37.39
N HIS A 544 18.65 10.60 -38.10
CA HIS A 544 19.38 9.70 -38.98
C HIS A 544 20.03 8.56 -38.20
N GLU A 545 20.56 8.82 -37.01
CA GLU A 545 21.11 7.77 -36.16
C GLU A 545 20.04 6.81 -35.64
N ARG A 546 18.86 7.33 -35.25
CA ARG A 546 17.69 6.49 -34.90
C ARG A 546 17.30 5.58 -36.07
N GLU A 547 17.14 6.14 -37.26
CA GLU A 547 16.82 5.36 -38.48
C GLU A 547 17.90 4.33 -38.81
N ARG A 548 19.18 4.69 -38.68
CA ARG A 548 20.30 3.77 -38.88
C ARG A 548 20.25 2.62 -37.88
N LEU A 549 20.03 2.90 -36.60
CA LEU A 549 19.94 1.89 -35.55
C LEU A 549 18.72 0.98 -35.74
N ASP A 550 17.58 1.53 -36.16
CA ASP A 550 16.39 0.75 -36.47
C ASP A 550 16.58 -0.11 -37.72
N GLY A 551 17.23 0.42 -38.76
CA GLY A 551 17.63 -0.36 -39.94
C GLY A 551 18.61 -1.48 -39.61
N VAL A 552 19.58 -1.24 -38.72
CA VAL A 552 20.48 -2.30 -38.21
C VAL A 552 19.70 -3.33 -37.41
N ARG A 553 18.78 -2.92 -36.52
CA ARG A 553 17.94 -3.85 -35.75
C ARG A 553 17.08 -4.73 -36.67
N GLU A 554 16.48 -4.13 -37.69
CA GLU A 554 15.64 -4.86 -38.66
C GLU A 554 16.48 -5.80 -39.53
N ALA A 555 17.62 -5.34 -40.04
CA ALA A 555 18.57 -6.20 -40.76
C ALA A 555 19.06 -7.36 -39.89
N ASN A 556 19.39 -7.10 -38.61
CA ASN A 556 19.77 -8.14 -37.67
C ASN A 556 18.62 -9.12 -37.44
N ARG A 557 17.37 -8.66 -37.35
CA ARG A 557 16.18 -9.50 -37.17
C ARG A 557 15.93 -10.39 -38.40
N GLN A 558 16.17 -9.88 -39.61
CA GLN A 558 16.05 -10.65 -40.84
C GLN A 558 17.10 -11.77 -40.91
N HIS A 559 18.33 -11.50 -40.50
CA HIS A 559 19.41 -12.48 -40.46
C HIS A 559 19.44 -13.30 -39.16
N ALA A 560 18.56 -13.02 -38.19
CA ALA A 560 18.60 -13.66 -36.88
C ALA A 560 18.46 -15.18 -36.95
N ARG A 561 17.82 -15.70 -38.01
CA ARG A 561 17.61 -17.13 -38.25
C ARG A 561 18.73 -17.80 -39.05
N GLU A 562 19.74 -17.05 -39.48
CA GLU A 562 20.90 -17.60 -40.18
C GLU A 562 21.86 -18.27 -39.19
N ALA A 563 22.60 -19.27 -39.67
CA ALA A 563 23.56 -19.97 -38.84
C ALA A 563 24.69 -19.02 -38.40
N ALA A 564 24.87 -18.86 -37.10
CA ALA A 564 25.95 -18.04 -36.56
C ALA A 564 27.31 -18.68 -36.86
N ALA A 565 28.19 -17.93 -37.52
CA ALA A 565 29.55 -18.36 -37.83
C ALA A 565 30.53 -17.19 -37.70
N THR A 566 31.77 -17.49 -37.32
CA THR A 566 32.87 -16.53 -37.38
C THR A 566 33.26 -16.19 -38.82
N ALA A 567 34.03 -15.12 -39.03
CA ALA A 567 34.50 -14.70 -40.35
C ALA A 567 35.36 -15.76 -41.08
N ASP A 568 36.00 -16.67 -40.33
CA ASP A 568 36.75 -17.84 -40.85
C ASP A 568 35.89 -19.12 -40.97
N GLY A 569 34.56 -19.01 -40.78
CA GLY A 569 33.60 -20.07 -41.06
C GLY A 569 33.37 -21.09 -39.94
N ARG A 570 33.82 -20.80 -38.70
CA ARG A 570 33.55 -21.66 -37.56
C ARG A 570 32.11 -21.43 -37.08
N ALA A 571 31.27 -22.45 -37.20
CA ALA A 571 29.92 -22.42 -36.65
C ALA A 571 29.93 -22.25 -35.12
N ILE A 572 29.06 -21.38 -34.62
CA ILE A 572 28.83 -21.11 -33.20
C ILE A 572 27.34 -21.33 -32.94
N GLU A 573 27.02 -22.03 -31.86
CA GLU A 573 25.63 -22.15 -31.40
C GLU A 573 25.27 -20.91 -30.57
N VAL A 574 24.20 -20.22 -30.94
CA VAL A 574 23.65 -19.08 -30.20
C VAL A 574 22.39 -19.53 -29.48
N ALA A 575 22.54 -19.80 -28.19
CA ALA A 575 21.46 -20.32 -27.36
C ALA A 575 20.92 -19.27 -26.39
N ALA A 576 19.62 -19.32 -26.10
CA ALA A 576 18.99 -18.41 -25.15
C ALA A 576 18.93 -19.00 -23.72
N ASN A 577 19.00 -18.11 -22.74
CA ASN A 577 18.72 -18.41 -21.34
C ASN A 577 17.30 -17.96 -21.03
N ILE A 578 16.47 -18.86 -20.55
CA ILE A 578 15.04 -18.62 -20.35
C ILE A 578 14.59 -19.10 -18.97
N ALA A 579 13.45 -18.61 -18.49
CA ALA A 579 12.76 -19.14 -17.32
C ALA A 579 11.31 -19.54 -17.62
N THR A 580 10.72 -19.02 -18.71
CA THR A 580 9.30 -19.17 -19.04
C THR A 580 9.08 -19.64 -20.48
N LEU A 581 7.84 -20.00 -20.82
CA LEU A 581 7.43 -20.29 -22.20
C LEU A 581 7.49 -19.04 -23.10
N ASP A 582 7.13 -17.87 -22.58
CA ASP A 582 7.18 -16.61 -23.34
C ASP A 582 8.61 -16.21 -23.68
N ASP A 583 9.56 -16.46 -22.77
CA ASP A 583 10.98 -16.31 -23.05
C ASP A 583 11.43 -17.24 -24.19
N ALA A 584 10.95 -18.49 -24.21
CA ALA A 584 11.25 -19.43 -25.27
C ALA A 584 10.71 -18.96 -26.62
N ASN A 585 9.46 -18.49 -26.67
CA ASN A 585 8.86 -17.92 -27.88
C ASN A 585 9.63 -16.70 -28.35
N THR A 586 9.94 -15.78 -27.44
CA THR A 586 10.74 -14.57 -27.73
C THR A 586 12.12 -14.94 -28.25
N ALA A 587 12.79 -15.93 -27.66
CA ALA A 587 14.09 -16.40 -28.11
C ALA A 587 14.04 -16.97 -29.53
N LEU A 588 13.02 -17.77 -29.84
CA LEU A 588 12.80 -18.35 -31.17
C LEU A 588 12.48 -17.28 -32.22
N ASP A 589 11.68 -16.28 -31.87
CA ASP A 589 11.37 -15.14 -32.73
C ASP A 589 12.63 -14.32 -33.03
N ASN A 590 13.55 -14.24 -32.07
CA ASN A 590 14.87 -13.63 -32.21
C ASN A 590 15.94 -14.60 -32.76
N GLY A 591 15.55 -15.77 -33.26
CA GLY A 591 16.42 -16.67 -34.02
C GLY A 591 17.37 -17.54 -33.21
N ALA A 592 17.13 -17.74 -31.91
CA ALA A 592 17.96 -18.63 -31.10
C ALA A 592 18.04 -20.05 -31.70
N ASP A 593 19.26 -20.59 -31.79
CA ASP A 593 19.51 -21.95 -32.29
C ASP A 593 18.88 -23.00 -31.38
N SER A 594 19.01 -22.78 -30.08
CA SER A 594 18.56 -23.66 -29.01
C SER A 594 18.28 -22.87 -27.72
N ILE A 595 17.81 -23.58 -26.70
CA ILE A 595 17.78 -23.06 -25.34
C ILE A 595 18.96 -23.64 -24.58
N GLY A 596 19.93 -22.77 -24.26
CA GLY A 596 21.17 -23.14 -23.60
C GLY A 596 21.01 -23.30 -22.09
N LEU A 597 19.95 -22.71 -21.54
CA LEU A 597 19.60 -22.84 -20.13
C LEU A 597 18.11 -22.55 -19.92
N LEU A 598 17.35 -23.56 -19.57
CA LEU A 598 16.05 -23.39 -18.91
C LEU A 598 16.28 -23.39 -17.39
N ARG A 599 16.05 -22.23 -16.78
CA ARG A 599 16.04 -22.04 -15.33
C ARG A 599 14.76 -22.62 -14.76
N THR A 600 14.87 -23.66 -13.93
CA THR A 600 13.71 -24.37 -13.39
C THR A 600 13.26 -23.81 -12.05
N GLU A 601 14.07 -22.94 -11.44
CA GLU A 601 13.88 -22.40 -10.10
C GLU A 601 12.57 -21.58 -10.00
N LEU A 602 12.16 -20.93 -11.08
CA LEU A 602 10.95 -20.10 -11.11
C LEU A 602 9.66 -20.89 -10.79
N MET A 603 9.61 -22.19 -11.11
CA MET A 603 8.46 -23.03 -10.76
C MET A 603 8.37 -23.38 -9.28
N PHE A 604 9.46 -23.15 -8.54
CA PHE A 604 9.56 -23.48 -7.12
C PHE A 604 9.46 -22.26 -6.21
N ILE A 605 9.89 -21.09 -6.69
CA ILE A 605 9.91 -19.86 -5.90
C ILE A 605 8.49 -19.23 -5.86
N HIS A 606 8.15 -18.54 -4.76
CA HIS A 606 6.85 -17.88 -4.52
C HIS A 606 5.62 -18.80 -4.51
N ARG A 607 5.78 -20.06 -4.07
CA ARG A 607 4.69 -21.01 -3.89
C ARG A 607 4.71 -21.58 -2.47
N GLN A 608 3.54 -21.95 -1.95
CA GLN A 608 3.42 -22.55 -0.61
C GLN A 608 3.75 -24.05 -0.60
N THR A 609 3.79 -24.71 -1.77
CA THR A 609 4.03 -26.14 -1.90
C THR A 609 4.80 -26.46 -3.17
N ALA A 610 5.55 -27.57 -3.16
CA ALA A 610 6.28 -28.07 -4.31
C ALA A 610 5.38 -28.24 -5.54
N PRO A 611 5.85 -27.82 -6.74
CA PRO A 611 5.15 -28.13 -7.96
C PRO A 611 5.01 -29.65 -8.07
N SER A 612 3.81 -30.09 -8.42
CA SER A 612 3.54 -31.49 -8.69
C SER A 612 4.30 -31.95 -9.93
N VAL A 613 4.52 -33.26 -10.04
CA VAL A 613 5.10 -33.89 -11.23
C VAL A 613 4.30 -33.56 -12.49
N VAL A 614 2.98 -33.38 -12.37
CA VAL A 614 2.10 -33.04 -13.49
C VAL A 614 2.36 -31.61 -13.96
N GLU A 615 2.43 -30.64 -13.05
CA GLU A 615 2.74 -29.24 -13.38
C GLU A 615 4.12 -29.10 -14.00
N HIS A 616 5.12 -29.77 -13.42
CA HIS A 616 6.48 -29.82 -13.97
C HIS A 616 6.52 -30.36 -15.39
N ARG A 617 5.83 -31.50 -15.62
CA ARG A 617 5.74 -32.10 -16.94
C ARG A 617 5.07 -31.15 -17.92
N GLN A 618 3.97 -30.53 -17.54
CA GLN A 618 3.20 -29.67 -18.43
C GLN A 618 4.00 -28.42 -18.82
N SER A 619 4.69 -27.80 -17.86
CA SER A 619 5.59 -26.67 -18.12
C SER A 619 6.71 -27.05 -19.09
N TYR A 620 7.46 -28.12 -18.82
CA TYR A 620 8.54 -28.56 -19.71
C TYR A 620 8.03 -28.99 -21.07
N GLN A 621 6.91 -29.70 -21.14
CA GLN A 621 6.31 -30.13 -22.39
C GLN A 621 5.93 -28.93 -23.25
N SER A 622 5.32 -27.90 -22.67
CA SER A 622 4.94 -26.69 -23.41
C SER A 622 6.15 -26.00 -24.04
N ILE A 623 7.28 -25.94 -23.33
CA ILE A 623 8.54 -25.37 -23.83
C ILE A 623 9.13 -26.26 -24.91
N VAL A 624 9.23 -27.57 -24.68
CA VAL A 624 9.77 -28.53 -25.65
C VAL A 624 8.95 -28.54 -26.95
N ASP A 625 7.62 -28.48 -26.85
CA ASP A 625 6.72 -28.41 -28.01
C ASP A 625 6.95 -27.12 -28.81
N ALA A 626 7.14 -25.99 -28.13
CA ALA A 626 7.42 -24.70 -28.76
C ALA A 626 8.75 -24.69 -29.54
N LEU A 627 9.74 -25.49 -29.10
CA LEU A 627 11.07 -25.55 -29.71
C LEU A 627 11.13 -26.30 -31.04
N GLN A 628 10.05 -26.96 -31.46
CA GLN A 628 9.92 -27.58 -32.80
C GLN A 628 11.11 -28.48 -33.19
N GLY A 629 11.63 -29.24 -32.23
CA GLY A 629 12.77 -30.15 -32.43
C GLY A 629 14.15 -29.56 -32.14
N ARG A 630 14.25 -28.28 -31.75
CA ARG A 630 15.49 -27.68 -31.22
C ARG A 630 15.80 -28.18 -29.81
N THR A 631 17.07 -28.10 -29.43
CA THR A 631 17.55 -28.58 -28.14
C THR A 631 17.20 -27.61 -27.01
N VAL A 632 16.91 -28.16 -25.82
CA VAL A 632 16.84 -27.42 -24.56
C VAL A 632 17.71 -28.09 -23.51
N ILE A 633 18.52 -27.30 -22.83
CA ILE A 633 19.27 -27.72 -21.65
C ILE A 633 18.46 -27.32 -20.42
N ILE A 634 17.77 -28.30 -19.83
CA ILE A 634 17.01 -28.12 -18.60
C ILE A 634 17.97 -28.25 -17.43
N ARG A 635 18.18 -27.17 -16.69
CA ARG A 635 18.94 -27.24 -15.45
C ARG A 635 18.03 -27.80 -14.37
N THR A 636 18.46 -28.88 -13.71
CA THR A 636 17.79 -29.34 -12.48
C THR A 636 17.75 -28.21 -11.46
N LEU A 637 16.82 -28.25 -10.51
CA LEU A 637 16.66 -27.22 -9.49
C LEU A 637 18.01 -26.74 -8.93
N ASP A 638 18.42 -25.52 -9.31
CA ASP A 638 19.63 -24.87 -8.81
C ASP A 638 19.22 -23.86 -7.74
N VAL A 639 18.83 -24.41 -6.60
CA VAL A 639 18.46 -23.67 -5.40
C VAL A 639 19.62 -23.72 -4.42
N GLY A 640 20.12 -22.55 -4.07
CA GLY A 640 21.13 -22.31 -3.04
C GLY A 640 20.61 -21.35 -1.98
N ALA A 641 21.49 -20.86 -1.11
CA ALA A 641 21.15 -19.88 -0.07
C ALA A 641 20.59 -18.55 -0.63
N ASP A 642 20.69 -18.33 -1.95
CA ASP A 642 20.30 -17.13 -2.69
C ASP A 642 18.94 -17.21 -3.39
N LYS A 643 18.23 -18.34 -3.32
CA LYS A 643 16.96 -18.56 -4.04
C LYS A 643 15.97 -19.36 -3.18
N GLU A 644 15.01 -18.69 -2.56
CA GLU A 644 14.16 -19.34 -1.55
C GLU A 644 12.99 -20.15 -2.12
N VAL A 645 12.86 -21.37 -1.60
CA VAL A 645 11.75 -22.30 -1.86
C VAL A 645 11.17 -22.72 -0.51
N ASP A 646 10.21 -21.93 -0.02
CA ASP A 646 9.71 -21.91 1.38
C ASP A 646 9.25 -23.28 1.94
N TYR A 647 8.88 -24.22 1.07
CA TYR A 647 8.39 -25.55 1.44
C TYR A 647 9.44 -26.66 1.35
N LEU A 648 10.66 -26.36 0.89
CA LEU A 648 11.77 -27.32 0.89
C LEU A 648 12.61 -27.12 2.15
N THR A 649 12.59 -28.11 3.05
CA THR A 649 13.58 -28.18 4.14
C THR A 649 14.90 -28.68 3.54
N LEU A 650 15.78 -27.76 3.15
CA LEU A 650 17.11 -28.05 2.57
C LEU A 650 18.20 -28.16 3.64
#